data_AF-A0A7J5EQZ3-F1
#
_entry.id   AF-A0A7J5EQZ3-F1
#
_cell.length_a   1.000
_cell.length_b   1.000
_cell.length_c   1.000
_cell.angle_alpha   90.00
_cell.angle_beta   90.00
_cell.angle_gamma   90.00
#
_symmetry.space_group_name_H-M   'P 1'
#
loop_
_entity.id
_entity.type
_entity.pdbx_description
1 polymer ?
#
loop_
_entity_poly.entity_id
_entity_poly.type
_entity_poly.pdbx_seq_one_letter_code
_entity_poly.pdbx_strand_id
1 'polypeptide(L)'
;MCRSHRTRCGHPVVTRQSDIMISVQNLEVDLGTRLLFSNVNFLLQHGDRVGLVGRNGSGKSTMLSIIHGDNRPTAGGVHRQNNVRVGLLSQNLTVDTGNTLRETAATAFADVLAIQDRIDNLQHTIGERTDYESTAYLQLIQQLTDAHEQFERRGGLTMHASIERVLTGLGFDAAELDKPLTAFSGGWQMRAELAKLLLSKPDVLLLDEPTNHLDIESVQWLEQFLSEYDGVVVLVSHDRTFLDNVTNRTIEITQARIHDLPVSYSDYEEIREERMEQQRSAALKQAREKAHIQKFIDRFRYKASLATRVQSRIKHLQKMEDIEIDNPDVSSMRFKFPPAPRPGKLVVECVEVHKHYGPKHVLRGINFTLERGEKVAFMGKNGEGKSTLSKIIIQQEQPTGGDVRLGYGVVFGYYAQQQADLLSGQNTVLESVEQVAPPEMRSRVRTLLGAFLFSGDDVNKKVSVLSGGEKSRLALARLLLRPTNLLLLDEPTNHLDMLSKEVLKQALIDYDGAMIVVSHDRDFLDGLTDKVVIFKNGVTREVIGDYEDAYGSVIHVPQQPPSGQPDSPAGQSAKQNRQQSDAHTREEQKARNRERKRLEQRINDIERQVTVQEKTIAECETTLADPELYKDPVLQHKTTQRYETARMLLASLLQEWESTTTILEEMQL
;
A
#
# COMPACT_ATOMS: atom_id res chain seq x y z
N MET A 1 -43.61 -12.07 60.90
CA MET A 1 -44.09 -11.59 59.58
C MET A 1 -43.29 -10.34 59.21
N CYS A 2 -42.03 -10.43 58.81
CA CYS A 2 -41.55 -10.72 57.43
C CYS A 2 -42.13 -9.79 56.36
N ARG A 3 -41.37 -8.76 55.95
CA ARG A 3 -41.20 -8.41 54.53
C ARG A 3 -39.75 -8.05 54.25
N SER A 4 -39.22 -8.79 53.28
CA SER A 4 -37.84 -8.92 52.84
C SER A 4 -37.31 -7.71 52.07
N HIS A 5 -36.13 -7.21 52.43
CA HIS A 5 -35.26 -6.47 51.53
C HIS A 5 -34.45 -7.49 50.70
N ARG A 6 -34.74 -7.56 49.38
CA ARG A 6 -33.88 -8.26 48.42
C ARG A 6 -32.78 -7.29 47.99
N THR A 7 -31.61 -7.43 48.59
CA THR A 7 -30.36 -6.89 48.09
C THR A 7 -29.99 -7.67 46.83
N ARG A 8 -30.03 -7.03 45.65
CA ARG A 8 -29.41 -7.56 44.43
C ARG A 8 -27.91 -7.44 44.60
N CYS A 9 -27.23 -8.56 44.84
CA CYS A 9 -25.79 -8.67 44.64
C CYS A 9 -25.50 -8.42 43.16
N GLY A 10 -24.97 -7.25 42.84
CA GLY A 10 -24.30 -7.03 41.57
C GLY A 10 -23.02 -7.87 41.56
N HIS A 11 -22.90 -8.77 40.59
CA HIS A 11 -21.60 -9.35 40.26
C HIS A 11 -20.62 -8.21 39.95
N PRO A 12 -19.39 -8.24 40.47
CA PRO A 12 -18.39 -7.30 40.04
C PRO A 12 -18.18 -7.52 38.54
N VAL A 13 -18.41 -6.47 37.76
CA VAL A 13 -17.94 -6.40 36.38
C VAL A 13 -16.43 -6.59 36.50
N VAL A 14 -15.94 -7.76 36.09
CA VAL A 14 -14.51 -8.03 35.95
C VAL A 14 -14.02 -7.02 34.93
N THR A 15 -13.40 -5.95 35.42
CA THR A 15 -12.55 -5.06 34.63
C THR A 15 -11.50 -5.95 33.97
N ARG A 16 -11.62 -6.18 32.66
CA ARG A 16 -10.58 -6.80 31.85
C ARG A 16 -9.29 -6.03 32.11
N GLN A 17 -8.33 -6.67 32.77
CA GLN A 17 -6.97 -6.15 32.85
C GLN A 17 -6.46 -5.93 31.43
N SER A 18 -5.68 -4.88 31.23
CA SER A 18 -5.12 -4.50 29.94
C SER A 18 -4.19 -5.60 29.38
N ASP A 19 -4.68 -6.40 28.43
CA ASP A 19 -3.94 -7.44 27.67
C ASP A 19 -3.02 -6.82 26.61
N ILE A 20 -2.20 -5.85 26.99
CA ILE A 20 -1.22 -5.21 26.11
C ILE A 20 0.03 -6.10 26.08
N MET A 21 0.29 -6.73 24.94
CA MET A 21 1.49 -7.57 24.76
C MET A 21 2.72 -6.76 24.40
N ILE A 22 2.56 -5.80 23.48
CA ILE A 22 3.64 -4.94 23.00
C ILE A 22 3.17 -3.48 22.99
N SER A 23 4.02 -2.60 23.50
CA SER A 23 3.82 -1.14 23.52
C SER A 23 4.97 -0.47 22.79
N VAL A 24 4.68 0.25 21.71
CA VAL A 24 5.63 1.07 20.96
C VAL A 24 5.46 2.52 21.38
N GLN A 25 6.53 3.16 21.86
CA GLN A 25 6.47 4.51 22.41
C GLN A 25 7.57 5.40 21.83
N ASN A 26 7.15 6.56 21.32
CA ASN A 26 7.99 7.61 20.73
C ASN A 26 9.07 7.07 19.80
N LEU A 27 8.73 6.04 19.02
CA LEU A 27 9.70 5.32 18.21
C LEU A 27 10.14 6.19 17.04
N GLU A 28 11.46 6.30 16.87
CA GLU A 28 12.09 7.06 15.81
C GLU A 28 13.22 6.26 15.16
N VAL A 29 13.25 6.29 13.82
CA VAL A 29 14.32 5.68 13.03
C VAL A 29 14.80 6.65 11.98
N ASP A 30 16.02 7.12 12.18
CA ASP A 30 16.75 7.97 11.26
C ASP A 30 17.96 7.21 10.69
N LEU A 31 18.02 7.10 9.36
CA LEU A 31 19.14 6.50 8.63
C LEU A 31 20.19 7.56 8.20
N GLY A 32 20.13 8.76 8.80
CA GLY A 32 21.04 9.90 8.60
C GLY A 32 20.76 10.69 7.33
N THR A 33 20.51 10.00 6.21
CA THR A 33 20.10 10.62 4.94
C THR A 33 18.58 10.72 4.78
N ARG A 34 17.83 9.94 5.56
CA ARG A 34 16.37 9.83 5.48
C ARG A 34 15.80 9.41 6.82
N LEU A 35 14.85 10.20 7.31
CA LEU A 35 13.96 9.83 8.41
C LEU A 35 12.91 8.85 7.90
N LEU A 36 12.84 7.64 8.45
CA LEU A 36 11.83 6.66 8.07
C LEU A 36 10.50 6.95 8.75
N PHE A 37 10.52 7.14 10.07
CA PHE A 37 9.39 7.53 10.89
C PHE A 37 9.85 8.12 12.22
N SER A 38 9.04 9.03 12.78
CA SER A 38 9.28 9.69 14.07
C SER A 38 8.02 9.77 14.92
N ASN A 39 8.21 9.80 16.24
CA ASN A 39 7.13 9.89 17.24
C ASN A 39 6.02 8.83 17.06
N VAL A 40 6.40 7.62 16.66
CA VAL A 40 5.45 6.53 16.44
C VAL A 40 5.02 5.93 17.78
N ASN A 41 3.70 5.86 17.99
CA ASN A 41 3.08 5.38 19.21
C ASN A 41 1.89 4.47 18.87
N PHE A 42 1.93 3.21 19.28
CA PHE A 42 0.79 2.29 19.17
C PHE A 42 0.94 1.12 20.15
N LEU A 43 -0.18 0.46 20.44
CA LEU A 43 -0.26 -0.70 21.32
C LEU A 43 -0.76 -1.91 20.51
N LEU A 44 -0.17 -3.07 20.77
CA LEU A 44 -0.62 -4.37 20.25
C LEU A 44 -1.24 -5.17 21.39
N GLN A 45 -2.50 -5.53 21.21
CA GLN A 45 -3.32 -6.24 22.18
C GLN A 45 -3.71 -7.62 21.66
N HIS A 46 -4.08 -8.53 22.56
CA HIS A 46 -4.56 -9.86 22.19
C HIS A 46 -5.76 -9.78 21.21
N GLY A 47 -5.69 -10.55 20.12
CA GLY A 47 -6.67 -10.54 19.03
C GLY A 47 -6.48 -9.44 17.98
N ASP A 48 -5.48 -8.56 18.12
CA ASP A 48 -5.13 -7.59 17.08
C ASP A 48 -4.57 -8.31 15.84
N ARG A 49 -5.17 -8.06 14.69
CA ARG A 49 -4.66 -8.48 13.38
C ARG A 49 -4.42 -7.23 12.55
N VAL A 50 -3.19 -6.75 12.59
CA VAL A 50 -2.78 -5.44 12.09
C VAL A 50 -2.19 -5.56 10.68
N GLY A 51 -2.78 -4.88 9.71
CA GLY A 51 -2.18 -4.63 8.40
C GLY A 51 -1.23 -3.44 8.47
N LEU A 52 0.07 -3.66 8.31
CA LEU A 52 1.07 -2.60 8.23
C LEU A 52 1.32 -2.22 6.77
N VAL A 53 0.74 -1.10 6.35
CA VAL A 53 0.73 -0.64 4.97
C VAL A 53 1.58 0.62 4.76
N GLY A 54 1.99 0.88 3.53
CA GLY A 54 2.80 2.04 3.18
C GLY A 54 3.71 1.78 1.98
N ARG A 55 4.31 2.84 1.44
CA ARG A 55 5.17 2.77 0.25
C ARG A 55 6.40 1.89 0.47
N ASN A 56 7.01 1.43 -0.61
CA ASN A 56 8.31 0.77 -0.51
C ASN A 56 9.37 1.73 0.04
N GLY A 57 10.17 1.24 1.00
CA GLY A 57 11.14 2.06 1.72
C GLY A 57 10.54 3.02 2.76
N SER A 58 9.26 2.88 3.15
CA SER A 58 8.69 3.63 4.29
C SER A 58 9.18 3.12 5.65
N GLY A 59 9.78 1.93 5.70
CA GLY A 59 10.31 1.33 6.93
C GLY A 59 9.45 0.21 7.52
N LYS A 60 8.51 -0.39 6.77
CA LYS A 60 7.66 -1.52 7.22
C LYS A 60 8.48 -2.70 7.78
N SER A 61 9.40 -3.24 6.99
CA SER A 61 10.28 -4.32 7.43
C SER A 61 11.16 -3.91 8.62
N THR A 62 11.63 -2.66 8.63
CA THR A 62 12.41 -2.10 9.74
C THR A 62 11.58 -2.04 11.03
N MET A 63 10.30 -1.66 10.95
CA MET A 63 9.36 -1.67 12.07
C MET A 63 9.20 -3.10 12.62
N LEU A 64 8.99 -4.09 11.76
CA LEU A 64 8.90 -5.50 12.17
C LEU A 64 10.18 -5.98 12.86
N SER A 65 11.37 -5.68 12.31
CA SER A 65 12.65 -6.05 12.92
C SER A 65 12.88 -5.37 14.28
N ILE A 66 12.40 -4.13 14.47
CA ILE A 66 12.47 -3.43 15.75
C ILE A 66 11.49 -4.05 16.77
N ILE A 67 10.28 -4.41 16.32
CA ILE A 67 9.30 -5.10 17.17
C ILE A 67 9.80 -6.50 17.56
N HIS A 68 10.53 -7.20 16.67
CA HIS A 68 11.17 -8.50 16.96
C HIS A 68 12.41 -8.36 17.85
N GLY A 69 13.14 -7.24 17.75
CA GLY A 69 14.28 -6.89 18.60
C GLY A 69 15.65 -7.05 17.94
N ASP A 70 15.67 -7.34 16.63
CA ASP A 70 16.91 -7.48 15.85
C ASP A 70 17.59 -6.12 15.64
N ASN A 71 16.79 -5.06 15.51
CA ASN A 71 17.25 -3.70 15.28
C ASN A 71 16.89 -2.78 16.44
N ARG A 72 17.79 -1.84 16.75
CA ARG A 72 17.54 -0.80 17.74
C ARG A 72 17.04 0.48 17.07
N PRO A 73 16.01 1.14 17.63
CA PRO A 73 15.59 2.44 17.13
C PRO A 73 16.61 3.53 17.47
N THR A 74 16.54 4.66 16.75
CA THR A 74 17.35 5.85 17.01
C THR A 74 16.90 6.56 18.29
N ALA A 75 15.57 6.66 18.49
CA ALA A 75 14.96 7.14 19.72
C ALA A 75 13.65 6.40 20.04
N GLY A 76 13.18 6.51 21.29
CA GLY A 76 12.04 5.77 21.79
C GLY A 76 12.35 4.30 22.08
N GLY A 77 11.31 3.48 22.23
CA GLY A 77 11.48 2.08 22.58
C GLY A 77 10.26 1.22 22.32
N VAL A 78 10.51 -0.09 22.23
CA VAL A 78 9.49 -1.13 22.21
C VAL A 78 9.54 -1.86 23.55
N HIS A 79 8.43 -1.83 24.28
CA HIS A 79 8.25 -2.53 25.53
C HIS A 79 7.41 -3.77 25.30
N ARG A 80 7.90 -4.93 25.73
CA ARG A 80 7.18 -6.21 25.65
C ARG A 80 6.83 -6.68 27.04
N GLN A 81 5.65 -7.26 27.20
CA GLN A 81 5.30 -7.94 28.44
C GLN A 81 6.19 -9.18 28.65
N ASN A 82 6.44 -9.52 29.92
CA ASN A 82 7.25 -10.69 30.27
C ASN A 82 6.65 -11.97 29.67
N ASN A 83 7.50 -12.85 29.14
CA ASN A 83 7.16 -14.14 28.52
C ASN A 83 6.43 -14.09 27.17
N VAL A 84 6.24 -12.92 26.55
CA VAL A 84 5.69 -12.83 25.19
C VAL A 84 6.71 -13.36 24.17
N ARG A 85 6.36 -14.42 23.46
CA ARG A 85 7.15 -14.95 22.33
C ARG A 85 6.77 -14.22 21.05
N VAL A 86 7.76 -13.64 20.39
CA VAL A 86 7.59 -12.95 19.11
C VAL A 86 8.26 -13.79 18.04
N GLY A 87 7.54 -14.09 16.97
CA GLY A 87 8.09 -14.77 15.81
C GLY A 87 8.07 -13.85 14.59
N LEU A 88 9.14 -13.87 13.79
CA LEU A 88 9.31 -13.03 12.61
C LEU A 88 9.59 -13.89 11.37
N LEU A 89 8.80 -13.69 10.31
CA LEU A 89 9.16 -14.10 8.96
C LEU A 89 9.71 -12.89 8.21
N SER A 90 11.01 -12.91 7.91
CA SER A 90 11.68 -11.86 7.14
C SER A 90 11.87 -12.28 5.68
N GLN A 91 11.89 -11.30 4.77
CA GLN A 91 12.08 -11.55 3.33
C GLN A 91 13.46 -12.14 2.99
N ASN A 92 14.48 -11.86 3.81
CA ASN A 92 15.86 -12.30 3.59
C ASN A 92 16.28 -13.28 4.69
N LEU A 93 15.76 -14.50 4.65
CA LEU A 93 16.15 -15.55 5.59
C LEU A 93 17.24 -16.44 4.97
N THR A 94 18.32 -16.67 5.70
CA THR A 94 19.24 -17.77 5.39
C THR A 94 18.64 -19.06 5.92
N VAL A 95 18.14 -19.90 5.02
CA VAL A 95 17.55 -21.19 5.37
C VAL A 95 18.66 -22.20 5.62
N ASP A 96 18.59 -22.92 6.74
CA ASP A 96 19.43 -24.08 6.96
C ASP A 96 18.93 -25.22 6.07
N THR A 97 19.74 -25.59 5.09
CA THR A 97 19.39 -26.59 4.07
C THR A 97 19.92 -27.97 4.37
N GLY A 98 20.58 -28.17 5.53
CA GLY A 98 21.17 -29.46 5.92
C GLY A 98 20.14 -30.55 6.24
N ASN A 99 18.93 -30.15 6.66
CA ASN A 99 17.88 -31.07 7.11
C ASN A 99 16.83 -31.35 6.03
N THR A 100 16.03 -32.39 6.25
CA THR A 100 14.82 -32.65 5.46
C THR A 100 13.72 -31.64 5.80
N LEU A 101 12.75 -31.51 4.89
CA LEU A 101 11.61 -30.61 5.09
C LEU A 101 10.86 -30.90 6.40
N ARG A 102 10.60 -32.18 6.69
CA ARG A 102 9.94 -32.61 7.94
C ARG A 102 10.77 -32.27 9.17
N GLU A 103 12.08 -32.53 9.14
CA GLU A 103 12.97 -32.23 10.26
C GLU A 103 13.03 -30.73 10.54
N THR A 104 13.14 -29.89 9.51
CA THR A 104 13.12 -28.43 9.67
C THR A 104 11.81 -27.95 10.27
N ALA A 105 10.66 -28.46 9.83
CA ALA A 105 9.37 -28.15 10.46
C ALA A 105 9.31 -28.66 11.90
N ALA A 106 9.88 -29.83 12.19
CA ALA A 106 9.94 -30.41 13.53
C ALA A 106 10.82 -29.59 14.50
N THR A 107 11.78 -28.81 14.01
CA THR A 107 12.58 -27.90 14.88
C THR A 107 11.71 -26.85 15.60
N ALA A 108 10.50 -26.54 15.10
CA ALA A 108 9.53 -25.72 15.82
C ALA A 108 9.13 -26.34 17.17
N PHE A 109 9.28 -27.65 17.31
CA PHE A 109 8.98 -28.45 18.50
C PHE A 109 10.26 -28.90 19.22
N ALA A 110 11.38 -28.17 19.11
CA ALA A 110 12.66 -28.55 19.71
C ALA A 110 12.54 -28.94 21.20
N ASP A 111 11.75 -28.21 21.99
CA ASP A 111 11.50 -28.54 23.39
C ASP A 111 10.79 -29.89 23.57
N VAL A 112 9.84 -30.22 22.67
CA VAL A 112 9.08 -31.47 22.71
C VAL A 112 9.95 -32.64 22.25
N LEU A 113 10.78 -32.43 21.22
CA LEU A 113 11.78 -33.39 20.77
C LEU A 113 12.79 -33.71 21.89
N ALA A 114 13.26 -32.70 22.63
CA ALA A 114 14.14 -32.92 23.78
C ALA A 114 13.46 -33.74 24.91
N ILE A 115 12.15 -33.58 25.11
CA ILE A 115 11.38 -34.40 26.04
C ILE A 115 11.24 -35.84 25.51
N GLN A 116 11.01 -36.02 24.20
CA GLN A 116 10.97 -37.34 23.57
C GLN A 116 12.31 -38.08 23.73
N ASP A 117 13.42 -37.43 23.42
CA ASP A 117 14.76 -38.01 23.61
C ASP A 117 15.00 -38.39 25.07
N ARG A 118 14.52 -37.57 26.01
CA ARG A 118 14.60 -37.87 27.45
C ARG A 118 13.76 -39.10 27.82
N ILE A 119 12.55 -39.22 27.27
CA ILE A 119 11.69 -40.40 27.45
C ILE A 119 12.41 -41.65 26.94
N ASP A 120 12.96 -41.61 25.72
CA ASP A 120 13.62 -42.76 25.10
C ASP A 120 14.85 -43.19 25.92
N ASN A 121 15.65 -42.24 26.41
CA ASN A 121 16.78 -42.51 27.29
C ASN A 121 16.35 -43.12 28.65
N LEU A 122 15.27 -42.61 29.25
CA LEU A 122 14.73 -43.15 30.50
C LEU A 122 14.19 -44.57 30.28
N GLN A 123 13.49 -44.83 29.18
CA GLN A 123 12.99 -46.15 28.82
C GLN A 123 14.13 -47.15 28.61
N HIS A 124 15.19 -46.75 27.91
CA HIS A 124 16.39 -47.57 27.75
C HIS A 124 17.03 -47.89 29.10
N THR A 125 17.22 -46.88 29.95
CA THR A 125 17.81 -47.04 31.28
C THR A 125 16.97 -47.96 32.19
N ILE A 126 15.65 -47.86 32.13
CA ILE A 126 14.74 -48.73 32.89
C ILE A 126 14.82 -50.18 32.36
N GLY A 127 14.94 -50.37 31.04
CA GLY A 127 15.05 -51.69 30.43
C GLY A 127 16.35 -52.44 30.74
N GLU A 128 17.46 -51.73 30.98
CA GLU A 128 18.76 -52.35 31.32
C GLU A 128 18.93 -52.64 32.81
N ARG A 129 18.14 -51.98 33.68
CA ARG A 129 18.27 -52.09 35.14
C ARG A 129 17.57 -53.32 35.68
N THR A 130 18.22 -53.99 36.62
CA THR A 130 17.70 -55.20 37.30
C THR A 130 17.38 -54.96 38.77
N ASP A 131 17.50 -53.73 39.27
CA ASP A 131 17.36 -53.36 40.68
C ASP A 131 15.98 -52.76 41.00
N TYR A 132 14.92 -53.52 40.68
CA TYR A 132 13.51 -53.09 40.69
C TYR A 132 12.98 -52.52 42.01
N GLU A 133 13.59 -52.85 43.14
CA GLU A 133 13.16 -52.39 44.47
C GLU A 133 13.97 -51.18 44.98
N SER A 134 14.95 -50.70 44.21
CA SER A 134 15.79 -49.60 44.65
C SER A 134 15.05 -48.26 44.60
N THR A 135 15.37 -47.36 45.53
CA THR A 135 14.83 -45.99 45.55
C THR A 135 15.19 -45.22 44.27
N ALA A 136 16.36 -45.49 43.69
CA ALA A 136 16.80 -44.92 42.42
C ALA A 136 15.96 -45.41 41.23
N TYR A 137 15.55 -46.69 41.23
CA TYR A 137 14.66 -47.25 40.20
C TYR A 137 13.26 -46.64 40.26
N LEU A 138 12.69 -46.49 41.48
CA LEU A 138 11.40 -45.81 41.68
C LEU A 138 11.44 -44.34 41.24
N GLN A 139 12.55 -43.63 41.47
CA GLN A 139 12.74 -42.26 40.99
C GLN A 139 12.77 -42.16 39.46
N LEU A 140 13.35 -43.15 38.76
CA LEU A 140 13.35 -43.19 37.29
C LEU A 140 11.93 -43.36 36.72
N ILE A 141 11.11 -44.23 37.33
CA ILE A 141 9.70 -44.40 36.95
C ILE A 141 8.92 -43.08 37.13
N GLN A 142 9.15 -42.38 38.25
CA GLN A 142 8.52 -41.08 38.47
C GLN A 142 8.95 -40.06 37.41
N GLN A 143 10.25 -39.98 37.11
CA GLN A 143 10.77 -39.09 36.07
C GLN A 143 10.22 -39.41 34.68
N LEU A 144 10.03 -40.69 34.36
CA LEU A 144 9.41 -41.12 33.09
C LEU A 144 7.95 -40.68 33.03
N THR A 145 7.21 -40.84 34.14
CA THR A 145 5.80 -40.42 34.25
C THR A 145 5.67 -38.91 34.07
N ASP A 146 6.50 -38.13 34.78
CA ASP A 146 6.51 -36.67 34.69
C ASP A 146 6.88 -36.21 33.25
N ALA A 147 7.82 -36.90 32.60
CA ALA A 147 8.24 -36.60 31.23
C ALA A 147 7.12 -36.91 30.22
N HIS A 148 6.42 -38.04 30.34
CA HIS A 148 5.26 -38.35 29.51
C HIS A 148 4.13 -37.33 29.69
N GLU A 149 3.83 -36.93 30.91
CA GLU A 149 2.81 -35.92 31.16
C GLU A 149 3.19 -34.56 30.55
N GLN A 150 4.46 -34.16 30.64
CA GLN A 150 4.96 -32.95 29.99
C GLN A 150 4.90 -33.05 28.46
N PHE A 151 5.22 -34.21 27.89
CA PHE A 151 5.15 -34.47 26.45
C PHE A 151 3.72 -34.31 25.92
N GLU A 152 2.73 -34.90 26.62
CA GLU A 152 1.32 -34.77 26.26
C GLU A 152 0.82 -33.32 26.38
N ARG A 153 1.11 -32.65 27.50
CA ARG A 153 0.70 -31.25 27.72
C ARG A 153 1.27 -30.29 26.67
N ARG A 154 2.48 -30.56 26.16
CA ARG A 154 3.11 -29.76 25.09
C ARG A 154 2.69 -30.20 23.68
N GLY A 155 1.74 -31.13 23.56
CA GLY A 155 1.13 -31.52 22.29
C GLY A 155 1.96 -32.51 21.48
N GLY A 156 2.89 -33.25 22.10
CA GLY A 156 3.76 -34.21 21.41
C GLY A 156 3.02 -35.27 20.62
N LEU A 157 1.86 -35.73 21.10
CA LEU A 157 1.00 -36.69 20.38
C LEU A 157 0.44 -36.13 19.06
N THR A 158 0.22 -34.81 19.01
CA THR A 158 -0.35 -34.13 17.82
C THR A 158 0.71 -33.52 16.91
N MET A 159 2.00 -33.64 17.28
CA MET A 159 3.12 -32.98 16.61
C MET A 159 3.19 -33.40 15.13
N HIS A 160 3.26 -34.70 14.84
CA HIS A 160 3.37 -35.22 13.48
C HIS A 160 2.17 -34.81 12.60
N ALA A 161 0.95 -34.95 13.12
CA ALA A 161 -0.26 -34.55 12.42
C ALA A 161 -0.31 -33.04 12.15
N SER A 162 0.18 -32.22 13.09
CA SER A 162 0.25 -30.76 12.91
C SER A 162 1.27 -30.37 11.85
N ILE A 163 2.44 -31.00 11.84
CA ILE A 163 3.48 -30.79 10.81
C ILE A 163 2.93 -31.12 9.43
N GLU A 164 2.33 -32.31 9.27
CA GLU A 164 1.76 -32.74 8.00
C GLU A 164 0.64 -31.80 7.53
N ARG A 165 -0.28 -31.40 8.42
CA ARG A 165 -1.37 -30.47 8.11
C ARG A 165 -0.88 -29.10 7.66
N VAL A 166 0.13 -28.53 8.32
CA VAL A 166 0.67 -27.21 7.95
C VAL A 166 1.45 -27.28 6.65
N LEU A 167 2.31 -28.29 6.47
CA LEU A 167 3.08 -28.44 5.24
C LEU A 167 2.18 -28.72 4.03
N THR A 168 1.19 -29.60 4.16
CA THR A 168 0.23 -29.86 3.07
C THR A 168 -0.64 -28.64 2.77
N GLY A 169 -1.06 -27.88 3.80
CA GLY A 169 -1.79 -26.62 3.64
C GLY A 169 -1.00 -25.53 2.89
N LEU A 170 0.32 -25.49 3.07
CA LEU A 170 1.23 -24.61 2.31
C LEU A 170 1.63 -25.16 0.93
N GLY A 171 1.00 -26.26 0.50
CA GLY A 171 1.11 -26.82 -0.84
C GLY A 171 2.18 -27.89 -1.04
N PHE A 172 2.82 -28.40 0.03
CA PHE A 172 3.77 -29.51 -0.09
C PHE A 172 3.05 -30.86 -0.25
N ASP A 173 3.56 -31.70 -1.15
CA ASP A 173 3.07 -33.07 -1.31
C ASP A 173 3.61 -33.98 -0.19
N ALA A 174 2.80 -34.92 0.30
CA ALA A 174 3.18 -35.85 1.36
C ALA A 174 4.44 -36.68 1.04
N ALA A 175 4.63 -37.00 -0.24
CA ALA A 175 5.81 -37.74 -0.72
C ALA A 175 7.10 -36.91 -0.72
N GLU A 176 7.02 -35.59 -0.53
CA GLU A 176 8.16 -34.68 -0.56
C GLU A 176 8.68 -34.30 0.83
N LEU A 177 7.95 -34.66 1.89
CA LEU A 177 8.26 -34.30 3.27
C LEU A 177 9.63 -34.80 3.74
N ASP A 178 10.09 -35.92 3.20
CA ASP A 178 11.37 -36.55 3.57
C ASP A 178 12.53 -36.17 2.63
N LYS A 179 12.31 -35.23 1.70
CA LYS A 179 13.37 -34.72 0.82
C LYS A 179 14.22 -33.66 1.54
N PRO A 180 15.53 -33.57 1.23
CA PRO A 180 16.38 -32.51 1.76
C PRO A 180 15.96 -31.13 1.23
N LEU A 181 16.07 -30.09 2.06
CA LEU A 181 15.70 -28.71 1.69
C LEU A 181 16.50 -28.15 0.50
N THR A 182 17.71 -28.66 0.26
CA THR A 182 18.52 -28.32 -0.92
C THR A 182 17.86 -28.69 -2.25
N ALA A 183 16.93 -29.65 -2.27
CA ALA A 183 16.22 -30.07 -3.47
C ALA A 183 15.09 -29.10 -3.87
N PHE A 184 14.70 -28.20 -2.97
CA PHE A 184 13.62 -27.24 -3.18
C PHE A 184 14.17 -25.89 -3.65
N SER A 185 13.38 -25.15 -4.43
CA SER A 185 13.76 -23.78 -4.81
C SER A 185 13.64 -22.82 -3.62
N GLY A 186 14.28 -21.65 -3.70
CA GLY A 186 14.28 -20.66 -2.60
C GLY A 186 12.89 -20.27 -2.10
N GLY A 187 11.89 -20.17 -3.00
CA GLY A 187 10.49 -19.91 -2.60
C GLY A 187 9.90 -21.03 -1.75
N TRP A 188 10.14 -22.28 -2.11
CA TRP A 188 9.72 -23.44 -1.31
C TRP A 188 10.48 -23.54 0.02
N GLN A 189 11.76 -23.16 0.05
CA GLN A 189 12.52 -23.07 1.29
C GLN A 189 11.93 -22.00 2.24
N MET A 190 11.51 -20.85 1.71
CA MET A 190 10.81 -19.82 2.48
C MET A 190 9.46 -20.32 3.01
N ARG A 191 8.70 -21.10 2.22
CA ARG A 191 7.46 -21.75 2.68
C ARG A 191 7.72 -22.71 3.85
N ALA A 192 8.84 -23.43 3.85
CA ALA A 192 9.20 -24.32 4.95
C ALA A 192 9.47 -23.55 6.26
N GLU A 193 10.10 -22.38 6.17
CA GLU A 193 10.33 -21.50 7.32
C GLU A 193 9.03 -20.84 7.81
N LEU A 194 8.14 -20.44 6.90
CA LEU A 194 6.78 -20.05 7.27
C LEU A 194 6.08 -21.19 8.01
N ALA A 195 6.15 -22.43 7.52
CA ALA A 195 5.55 -23.59 8.19
C ALA A 195 6.08 -23.76 9.62
N LYS A 196 7.40 -23.72 9.79
CA LYS A 196 8.08 -23.79 11.09
C LYS A 196 7.61 -22.66 12.03
N LEU A 197 7.52 -21.43 11.52
CA LEU A 197 7.04 -20.29 12.30
C LEU A 197 5.59 -20.49 12.76
N LEU A 198 4.69 -20.90 11.86
CA LEU A 198 3.28 -21.17 12.18
C LEU A 198 3.11 -22.31 13.18
N LEU A 199 3.96 -23.35 13.10
CA LEU A 199 3.98 -24.46 14.05
C LEU A 199 4.45 -24.05 15.44
N SER A 200 5.38 -23.10 15.53
CA SER A 200 5.90 -22.62 16.83
C SER A 200 4.86 -21.85 17.67
N LYS A 201 3.79 -21.35 17.03
CA LYS A 201 2.66 -20.61 17.63
C LYS A 201 3.14 -19.52 18.61
N PRO A 202 3.88 -18.49 18.16
CA PRO A 202 4.30 -17.37 18.99
C PRO A 202 3.09 -16.51 19.43
N ASP A 203 3.20 -15.80 20.54
CA ASP A 203 2.12 -14.92 21.01
C ASP A 203 1.92 -13.71 20.07
N VAL A 204 3.00 -13.27 19.41
CA VAL A 204 2.98 -12.25 18.36
C VAL A 204 3.65 -12.78 17.11
N LEU A 205 2.92 -12.78 16.01
CA LEU A 205 3.36 -13.22 14.69
C LEU A 205 3.60 -12.01 13.79
N LEU A 206 4.84 -11.81 13.35
CA LEU A 206 5.24 -10.73 12.44
C LEU A 206 5.55 -11.34 11.06
N LEU A 207 4.79 -10.95 10.05
CA LEU A 207 4.90 -11.51 8.70
C LEU A 207 5.22 -10.41 7.69
N ASP A 208 6.38 -10.52 7.04
CA ASP A 208 6.78 -9.61 5.96
C ASP A 208 6.56 -10.25 4.59
N GLU A 209 5.47 -9.87 3.91
CA GLU A 209 5.03 -10.39 2.61
C GLU A 209 4.94 -11.93 2.53
N PRO A 210 4.13 -12.57 3.39
CA PRO A 210 4.07 -14.04 3.47
C PRO A 210 3.37 -14.69 2.27
N THR A 211 2.62 -13.91 1.47
CA THR A 211 1.95 -14.38 0.26
C THR A 211 2.91 -14.53 -0.92
N ASN A 212 4.12 -13.98 -0.83
CA ASN A 212 5.12 -14.12 -1.86
C ASN A 212 5.43 -15.60 -2.11
N HIS A 213 5.47 -15.97 -3.39
CA HIS A 213 5.73 -17.34 -3.83
C HIS A 213 4.70 -18.38 -3.36
N LEU A 214 3.56 -17.99 -2.78
CA LEU A 214 2.42 -18.88 -2.54
C LEU A 214 1.54 -18.97 -3.79
N ASP A 215 0.93 -20.13 -3.99
CA ASP A 215 -0.17 -20.25 -4.97
C ASP A 215 -1.49 -19.92 -4.29
N ILE A 216 -2.54 -19.73 -5.09
CA ILE A 216 -3.83 -19.25 -4.58
C ILE A 216 -4.43 -20.19 -3.53
N GLU A 217 -4.33 -21.51 -3.71
CA GLU A 217 -4.81 -22.48 -2.70
C GLU A 217 -4.06 -22.32 -1.37
N SER A 218 -2.73 -22.17 -1.42
CA SER A 218 -1.91 -21.97 -0.21
C SER A 218 -2.19 -20.61 0.45
N VAL A 219 -2.44 -19.55 -0.34
CA VAL A 219 -2.82 -18.23 0.18
C VAL A 219 -4.15 -18.33 0.93
N GLN A 220 -5.16 -19.01 0.38
CA GLN A 220 -6.45 -19.20 1.05
C GLN A 220 -6.34 -19.99 2.35
N TRP A 221 -5.54 -21.05 2.34
CA TRP A 221 -5.30 -21.82 3.55
C TRP A 221 -4.63 -20.94 4.63
N LEU A 222 -3.67 -20.09 4.23
CA LEU A 222 -3.02 -19.15 5.13
C LEU A 222 -3.99 -18.06 5.64
N GLU A 223 -4.87 -17.54 4.78
CA GLU A 223 -5.94 -16.60 5.18
C GLU A 223 -6.77 -17.20 6.31
N GLN A 224 -7.26 -18.43 6.11
CA GLN A 224 -8.06 -19.12 7.11
C GLN A 224 -7.25 -19.35 8.41
N PHE A 225 -6.02 -19.85 8.29
CA PHE A 225 -5.16 -20.10 9.44
C PHE A 225 -4.91 -18.82 10.28
N LEU A 226 -4.62 -17.69 9.62
CA LEU A 226 -4.34 -16.42 10.30
C LEU A 226 -5.60 -15.77 10.88
N SER A 227 -6.76 -15.98 10.24
CA SER A 227 -8.04 -15.47 10.75
C SER A 227 -8.45 -16.14 12.07
N GLU A 228 -8.10 -17.42 12.24
CA GLU A 228 -8.35 -18.24 13.43
C GLU A 228 -7.20 -18.16 14.46
N TYR A 229 -6.20 -17.29 14.23
CA TYR A 229 -5.04 -17.18 15.11
C TYR A 229 -5.39 -16.46 16.41
N ASP A 230 -5.16 -17.10 17.55
CA ASP A 230 -5.50 -16.55 18.88
C ASP A 230 -4.58 -15.36 19.27
N GLY A 231 -3.34 -15.32 18.79
CA GLY A 231 -2.35 -14.29 19.14
C GLY A 231 -2.50 -12.97 18.38
N VAL A 232 -1.47 -12.12 18.48
CA VAL A 232 -1.35 -10.92 17.63
C VAL A 232 -0.77 -11.31 16.28
N VAL A 233 -1.34 -10.80 15.20
CA VAL A 233 -0.75 -10.89 13.86
C VAL A 233 -0.44 -9.48 13.37
N VAL A 234 0.82 -9.21 13.00
CA VAL A 234 1.20 -8.00 12.28
C VAL A 234 1.68 -8.42 10.91
N LEU A 235 0.98 -7.97 9.89
CA LEU A 235 1.12 -8.42 8.52
C LEU A 235 1.50 -7.25 7.61
N VAL A 236 2.59 -7.40 6.87
CA VAL A 236 2.89 -6.56 5.71
C VAL A 236 2.53 -7.38 4.48
N SER A 237 1.62 -6.86 3.66
CA SER A 237 1.25 -7.48 2.40
C SER A 237 0.91 -6.43 1.35
N HIS A 238 1.16 -6.78 0.10
CA HIS A 238 0.71 -6.05 -1.08
C HIS A 238 -0.53 -6.66 -1.77
N ASP A 239 -1.30 -7.51 -1.09
CA ASP A 239 -2.55 -8.09 -1.59
C ASP A 239 -3.73 -7.51 -0.78
N ARG A 240 -4.66 -6.78 -1.44
CA ARG A 240 -5.76 -6.10 -0.72
C ARG A 240 -6.72 -7.12 -0.15
N THR A 241 -7.12 -8.08 -0.97
CA THR A 241 -8.03 -9.16 -0.58
C THR A 241 -7.48 -9.93 0.63
N PHE A 242 -6.17 -10.23 0.63
CA PHE A 242 -5.52 -10.89 1.77
C PHE A 242 -5.52 -10.02 3.04
N LEU A 243 -5.23 -8.73 2.92
CA LEU A 243 -5.29 -7.79 4.05
C LEU A 243 -6.71 -7.70 4.62
N ASP A 244 -7.74 -7.57 3.77
CA ASP A 244 -9.12 -7.45 4.22
C ASP A 244 -9.65 -8.71 4.90
N ASN A 245 -9.29 -9.89 4.37
CA ASN A 245 -9.76 -11.15 4.95
C ASN A 245 -9.10 -11.49 6.30
N VAL A 246 -7.86 -11.04 6.51
CA VAL A 246 -7.09 -11.38 7.72
C VAL A 246 -7.14 -10.28 8.77
N THR A 247 -6.99 -9.01 8.37
CA THR A 247 -6.74 -7.90 9.29
C THR A 247 -8.02 -7.24 9.77
N ASN A 248 -8.00 -6.70 10.98
CA ASN A 248 -9.10 -5.96 11.60
C ASN A 248 -8.71 -4.51 11.98
N ARG A 249 -7.46 -4.13 11.70
CA ARG A 249 -6.88 -2.82 12.02
C ARG A 249 -5.79 -2.53 11.00
N THR A 250 -5.73 -1.29 10.51
CA THR A 250 -4.77 -0.86 9.50
C THR A 250 -3.89 0.24 10.07
N ILE A 251 -2.57 0.04 10.00
CA ILE A 251 -1.55 1.04 10.32
C ILE A 251 -0.81 1.41 9.04
N GLU A 252 -0.99 2.64 8.55
CA GLU A 252 -0.24 3.17 7.41
C GLU A 252 0.98 3.97 7.87
N ILE A 253 2.14 3.70 7.27
CA ILE A 253 3.35 4.53 7.41
C ILE A 253 3.46 5.46 6.20
N THR A 254 3.23 6.76 6.41
CA THR A 254 3.28 7.82 5.39
C THR A 254 3.97 9.06 5.95
N GLN A 255 4.83 9.71 5.15
CA GLN A 255 5.54 10.95 5.50
C GLN A 255 6.20 10.95 6.90
N ALA A 256 6.87 9.84 7.25
CA ALA A 256 7.50 9.64 8.55
C ALA A 256 6.56 9.67 9.77
N ARG A 257 5.24 9.54 9.55
CA ARG A 257 4.22 9.39 10.59
C ARG A 257 3.46 8.08 10.39
N ILE A 258 2.69 7.70 11.40
CA ILE A 258 1.75 6.58 11.31
C ILE A 258 0.30 7.05 11.43
N HIS A 259 -0.57 6.38 10.70
CA HIS A 259 -2.02 6.51 10.81
C HIS A 259 -2.60 5.15 11.19
N ASP A 260 -3.19 5.08 12.37
CA ASP A 260 -3.63 3.84 12.99
C ASP A 260 -5.15 3.87 13.18
N LEU A 261 -5.87 3.00 12.46
CA LEU A 261 -7.33 2.93 12.49
C LEU A 261 -7.81 1.48 12.63
N PRO A 262 -8.78 1.18 13.50
CA PRO A 262 -9.32 -0.16 13.73
C PRO A 262 -10.37 -0.53 12.65
N VAL A 263 -9.94 -0.54 11.40
CA VAL A 263 -10.77 -0.86 10.23
C VAL A 263 -10.02 -1.78 9.28
N SER A 264 -10.76 -2.46 8.40
CA SER A 264 -10.21 -3.22 7.27
C SER A 264 -9.40 -2.31 6.34
N TYR A 265 -8.64 -2.90 5.42
CA TYR A 265 -7.82 -2.12 4.50
C TYR A 265 -8.69 -1.36 3.48
N SER A 266 -9.74 -1.98 2.95
CA SER A 266 -10.68 -1.32 2.03
C SER A 266 -11.36 -0.11 2.68
N ASP A 267 -11.90 -0.27 3.90
CA ASP A 267 -12.51 0.85 4.64
C ASP A 267 -11.47 1.95 4.95
N TYR A 268 -10.22 1.55 5.22
CA TYR A 268 -9.12 2.48 5.42
C TYR A 268 -8.83 3.31 4.17
N GLU A 269 -8.85 2.71 2.96
CA GLU A 269 -8.61 3.43 1.71
C GLU A 269 -9.67 4.52 1.48
N GLU A 270 -10.94 4.25 1.76
CA GLU A 270 -12.02 5.25 1.66
C GLU A 270 -11.80 6.43 2.62
N ILE A 271 -11.53 6.13 3.90
CA ILE A 271 -11.26 7.15 4.93
C ILE A 271 -10.01 7.97 4.55
N ARG A 272 -8.99 7.32 3.98
CA ARG A 272 -7.78 8.01 3.49
C ARG A 272 -8.12 8.96 2.36
N GLU A 273 -8.95 8.55 1.40
CA GLU A 273 -9.35 9.39 0.27
C GLU A 273 -10.16 10.61 0.71
N GLU A 274 -11.12 10.43 1.62
CA GLU A 274 -11.87 11.56 2.22
C GLU A 274 -10.94 12.54 2.95
N ARG A 275 -9.99 12.01 3.73
CA ARG A 275 -8.98 12.82 4.43
C ARG A 275 -8.11 13.61 3.46
N MET A 276 -7.65 12.98 2.38
CA MET A 276 -6.86 13.64 1.35
C MET A 276 -7.65 14.76 0.67
N GLU A 277 -8.93 14.55 0.36
CA GLU A 277 -9.78 15.58 -0.25
C GLU A 277 -9.98 16.76 0.71
N GLN A 278 -10.19 16.49 2.00
CA GLN A 278 -10.25 17.53 3.03
C GLN A 278 -8.94 18.33 3.10
N GLN A 279 -7.79 17.67 3.13
CA GLN A 279 -6.47 18.32 3.13
C GLN A 279 -6.25 19.16 1.87
N ARG A 280 -6.56 18.63 0.68
CA ARG A 280 -6.45 19.37 -0.60
C ARG A 280 -7.32 20.62 -0.60
N SER A 281 -8.57 20.50 -0.13
CA SER A 281 -9.49 21.64 -0.05
C SER A 281 -8.98 22.72 0.92
N ALA A 282 -8.41 22.32 2.06
CA ALA A 282 -7.84 23.22 3.05
C ALA A 282 -6.57 23.90 2.54
N ALA A 283 -5.67 23.15 1.90
CA ALA A 283 -4.46 23.68 1.26
C ALA A 283 -4.79 24.67 0.14
N LEU A 284 -5.80 24.40 -0.68
CA LEU A 284 -6.25 25.33 -1.71
C LEU A 284 -6.79 26.64 -1.12
N LYS A 285 -7.56 26.56 -0.02
CA LYS A 285 -8.04 27.74 0.71
C LYS A 285 -6.87 28.55 1.28
N GLN A 286 -5.91 27.89 1.91
CA GLN A 286 -4.72 28.53 2.46
C GLN A 286 -3.86 29.18 1.38
N ALA A 287 -3.65 28.53 0.23
CA ALA A 287 -2.90 29.08 -0.88
C ALA A 287 -3.55 30.36 -1.43
N ARG A 288 -4.89 30.42 -1.50
CA ARG A 288 -5.62 31.63 -1.88
C ARG A 288 -5.43 32.75 -0.87
N GLU A 289 -5.49 32.45 0.42
CA GLU A 289 -5.26 33.43 1.49
C GLU A 289 -3.82 33.97 1.46
N LYS A 290 -2.82 33.09 1.33
CA LYS A 290 -1.41 33.49 1.18
C LYS A 290 -1.21 34.38 -0.04
N ALA A 291 -1.80 34.03 -1.18
CA ALA A 291 -1.73 34.86 -2.39
C ALA A 291 -2.40 36.23 -2.20
N HIS A 292 -3.49 36.32 -1.45
CA HIS A 292 -4.15 37.59 -1.12
C HIS A 292 -3.26 38.46 -0.22
N ILE A 293 -2.74 37.90 0.87
CA ILE A 293 -1.83 38.61 1.79
C ILE A 293 -0.59 39.09 1.03
N GLN A 294 -0.03 38.26 0.14
CA GLN A 294 1.11 38.64 -0.68
C GLN A 294 0.81 39.82 -1.62
N LYS A 295 -0.35 39.82 -2.31
CA LYS A 295 -0.79 40.94 -3.14
C LYS A 295 -0.96 42.23 -2.34
N PHE A 296 -1.47 42.15 -1.11
CA PHE A 296 -1.57 43.30 -0.21
C PHE A 296 -0.18 43.85 0.15
N ILE A 297 0.75 42.96 0.53
CA ILE A 297 2.13 43.33 0.83
C ILE A 297 2.77 44.01 -0.37
N ASP A 298 2.72 43.41 -1.55
CA ASP A 298 3.36 43.92 -2.77
C ASP A 298 2.82 45.31 -3.17
N ARG A 299 1.51 45.53 -3.04
CA ARG A 299 0.86 46.80 -3.38
C ARG A 299 1.22 47.93 -2.41
N PHE A 300 1.37 47.64 -1.12
CA PHE A 300 1.50 48.67 -0.07
C PHE A 300 2.89 48.75 0.56
N ARG A 301 3.86 47.91 0.15
CA ARG A 301 5.23 47.87 0.69
C ARG A 301 5.97 49.21 0.66
N TYR A 302 5.67 50.06 -0.31
CA TYR A 302 6.35 51.34 -0.53
C TYR A 302 5.63 52.55 0.11
N LYS A 303 4.46 52.35 0.75
CA LYS A 303 3.71 53.44 1.39
C LYS A 303 4.01 53.53 2.89
N ALA A 304 4.66 54.63 3.31
CA ALA A 304 5.08 54.86 4.70
C ALA A 304 3.91 54.90 5.71
N SER A 305 2.73 55.37 5.30
CA SER A 305 1.54 55.45 6.15
C SER A 305 0.96 54.08 6.55
N LEU A 306 1.24 53.03 5.78
CA LEU A 306 0.70 51.67 5.97
C LEU A 306 1.76 50.66 6.44
N ALA A 307 2.98 51.13 6.73
CA ALA A 307 4.13 50.29 7.07
C ALA A 307 3.85 49.33 8.23
N THR A 308 3.16 49.77 9.29
CA THR A 308 2.83 48.95 10.47
C THR A 308 1.90 47.80 10.12
N ARG A 309 0.94 48.02 9.22
CA ARG A 309 -0.03 46.99 8.76
C ARG A 309 0.63 45.99 7.82
N VAL A 310 1.49 46.46 6.91
CA VAL A 310 2.29 45.60 6.03
C VAL A 310 3.22 44.71 6.87
N GLN A 311 3.90 45.27 7.88
CA GLN A 311 4.74 44.47 8.79
C GLN A 311 3.95 43.41 9.57
N SER A 312 2.73 43.72 10.01
CA SER A 312 1.85 42.74 10.66
C SER A 312 1.47 41.59 9.72
N ARG A 313 1.11 41.90 8.47
CA ARG A 313 0.77 40.89 7.45
C ARG A 313 1.97 40.06 7.00
N ILE A 314 3.17 40.64 6.92
CA ILE A 314 4.42 39.88 6.70
C ILE A 314 4.64 38.88 7.84
N LYS A 315 4.49 39.31 9.10
CA LYS A 315 4.61 38.41 10.26
C LYS A 315 3.53 37.31 10.25
N HIS A 316 2.30 37.64 9.83
CA HIS A 316 1.23 36.66 9.70
C HIS A 316 1.58 35.59 8.66
N LEU A 317 2.03 36.01 7.46
CA LEU A 317 2.43 35.12 6.39
C LEU A 317 3.63 34.23 6.79
N GLN A 318 4.58 34.76 7.57
CA GLN A 318 5.72 33.99 8.11
C GLN A 318 5.32 32.98 9.20
N LYS A 319 4.21 33.19 9.90
CA LYS A 319 3.69 32.28 10.93
C LYS A 319 2.73 31.23 10.39
N MET A 320 2.22 31.41 9.16
CA MET A 320 1.34 30.43 8.53
C MET A 320 2.15 29.22 8.06
N GLU A 321 2.12 28.15 8.86
CA GLU A 321 2.63 26.84 8.47
C GLU A 321 1.86 26.32 7.26
N ASP A 322 2.57 25.86 6.23
CA ASP A 322 1.94 25.25 5.06
C ASP A 322 1.22 23.96 5.46
N ILE A 323 -0.03 23.81 5.00
CA ILE A 323 -0.74 22.54 5.11
C ILE A 323 -0.03 21.56 4.18
N GLU A 324 0.71 20.64 4.77
CA GLU A 324 1.25 19.48 4.08
C GLU A 324 0.07 18.61 3.64
N ILE A 325 -0.13 18.50 2.33
CA ILE A 325 -1.01 17.48 1.77
C ILE A 325 -0.24 16.18 1.87
N ASP A 326 -0.87 15.14 2.39
CA ASP A 326 -0.39 13.77 2.22
C ASP A 326 -0.43 13.49 0.72
N ASN A 327 0.67 13.82 0.04
CA ASN A 327 0.79 13.65 -1.38
C ASN A 327 1.19 12.19 -1.58
N PRO A 328 0.31 11.31 -2.07
CA PRO A 328 0.84 10.26 -2.92
C PRO A 328 1.51 11.03 -4.06
N ASP A 329 2.76 10.72 -4.40
CA ASP A 329 3.42 11.25 -5.59
C ASP A 329 2.64 10.81 -6.84
N VAL A 330 1.48 11.44 -7.05
CA VAL A 330 0.64 11.28 -8.21
C VAL A 330 1.06 12.43 -9.10
N SER A 331 2.26 12.30 -9.65
CA SER A 331 2.27 12.51 -11.09
C SER A 331 1.30 11.47 -11.63
N SER A 332 0.07 11.89 -11.92
CA SER A 332 -0.92 11.21 -12.73
C SER A 332 -0.39 11.07 -14.17
N MET A 333 0.83 10.57 -14.32
CA MET A 333 1.38 10.19 -15.60
C MET A 333 0.76 8.85 -15.95
N ARG A 334 -0.46 8.93 -16.48
CA ARG A 334 -1.06 7.87 -17.28
C ARG A 334 -0.09 7.61 -18.43
N PHE A 335 0.74 6.59 -18.27
CA PHE A 335 1.60 6.12 -19.32
C PHE A 335 0.74 5.30 -20.28
N LYS A 336 0.71 5.71 -21.54
CA LYS A 336 0.09 4.92 -22.60
C LYS A 336 1.18 4.19 -23.37
N PHE A 337 0.93 2.92 -23.63
CA PHE A 337 1.83 2.13 -24.45
C PHE A 337 1.95 2.71 -25.85
N PRO A 338 3.13 2.61 -26.47
CA PRO A 338 3.22 2.77 -27.91
C PRO A 338 2.29 1.73 -28.57
N PRO A 339 1.55 2.12 -29.62
CA PRO A 339 0.63 1.20 -30.27
C PRO A 339 1.38 -0.03 -30.78
N ALA A 340 0.85 -1.22 -30.49
CA ALA A 340 1.45 -2.47 -30.90
C ALA A 340 1.48 -2.59 -32.43
N PRO A 341 2.58 -3.08 -33.04
CA PRO A 341 2.61 -3.41 -34.47
C PRO A 341 1.53 -4.44 -34.79
N ARG A 342 0.73 -4.24 -35.84
CA ARG A 342 -0.40 -5.14 -36.15
C ARG A 342 0.09 -6.57 -36.48
N PRO A 343 -0.24 -7.59 -35.66
CA PRO A 343 0.01 -8.99 -36.02
C PRO A 343 -1.13 -9.55 -36.89
N GLY A 344 -0.92 -10.77 -37.39
CA GLY A 344 -2.02 -11.61 -37.91
C GLY A 344 -3.12 -11.86 -36.87
N LYS A 345 -4.24 -12.48 -37.29
CA LYS A 345 -5.37 -12.78 -36.38
C LYS A 345 -4.96 -13.74 -35.26
N LEU A 346 -4.27 -14.82 -35.62
CA LEU A 346 -3.73 -15.82 -34.71
C LEU A 346 -2.33 -15.39 -34.28
N VAL A 347 -2.10 -15.29 -32.97
CA VAL A 347 -0.82 -14.84 -32.39
C VAL A 347 -0.01 -16.03 -31.91
N VAL A 348 -0.63 -16.95 -31.17
CA VAL A 348 0.00 -18.21 -30.70
C VAL A 348 -0.95 -19.37 -30.96
N GLU A 349 -0.39 -20.48 -31.45
CA GLU A 349 -1.07 -21.77 -31.57
C GLU A 349 -0.19 -22.86 -30.99
N CYS A 350 -0.68 -23.54 -29.96
CA CYS A 350 -0.08 -24.72 -29.36
C CYS A 350 -0.92 -25.94 -29.75
N VAL A 351 -0.30 -26.94 -30.39
CA VAL A 351 -0.96 -28.18 -30.82
C VAL A 351 -0.30 -29.36 -30.13
N GLU A 352 -1.07 -30.05 -29.30
CA GLU A 352 -0.67 -31.23 -28.52
C GLU A 352 0.70 -31.07 -27.84
N VAL A 353 0.95 -29.92 -27.20
CA VAL A 353 2.28 -29.64 -26.62
C VAL A 353 2.55 -30.54 -25.41
N HIS A 354 3.66 -31.26 -25.47
CA HIS A 354 4.18 -32.09 -24.39
C HIS A 354 5.52 -31.57 -23.90
N LYS A 355 5.78 -31.70 -22.60
CA LYS A 355 7.10 -31.40 -22.02
C LYS A 355 7.38 -32.32 -20.84
N HIS A 356 8.54 -32.98 -20.87
CA HIS A 356 9.04 -33.79 -19.78
C HIS A 356 10.44 -33.35 -19.31
N TYR A 357 10.69 -33.41 -18.01
CA TYR A 357 12.03 -33.29 -17.43
C TYR A 357 12.36 -34.60 -16.70
N GLY A 358 13.18 -35.44 -17.34
CA GLY A 358 13.41 -36.81 -16.88
C GLY A 358 12.08 -37.58 -16.74
N PRO A 359 11.76 -38.16 -15.58
CA PRO A 359 10.50 -38.88 -15.36
C PRO A 359 9.28 -37.96 -15.12
N LYS A 360 9.48 -36.65 -14.89
CA LYS A 360 8.39 -35.72 -14.56
C LYS A 360 7.75 -35.19 -15.84
N HIS A 361 6.51 -35.58 -16.11
CA HIS A 361 5.69 -35.04 -17.19
C HIS A 361 5.01 -33.74 -16.72
N VAL A 362 5.49 -32.60 -17.20
CA VAL A 362 4.98 -31.27 -16.81
C VAL A 362 3.82 -30.82 -17.69
N LEU A 363 3.89 -31.03 -19.00
CA LEU A 363 2.82 -30.71 -19.95
C LEU A 363 2.41 -31.96 -20.72
N ARG A 364 1.09 -32.20 -20.84
CA ARG A 364 0.50 -33.40 -21.44
C ARG A 364 -0.55 -33.02 -22.49
N GLY A 365 -0.12 -32.83 -23.73
CA GLY A 365 -1.02 -32.64 -24.87
C GLY A 365 -1.79 -31.32 -24.80
N ILE A 366 -1.09 -30.23 -24.51
CA ILE A 366 -1.70 -28.92 -24.34
C ILE A 366 -2.12 -28.35 -25.70
N ASN A 367 -3.41 -28.07 -25.84
CA ASN A 367 -3.97 -27.32 -26.95
C ASN A 367 -4.37 -25.94 -26.43
N PHE A 368 -3.81 -24.90 -27.02
CA PHE A 368 -4.03 -23.51 -26.59
C PHE A 368 -3.89 -22.57 -27.79
N THR A 369 -4.80 -21.61 -27.90
CA THR A 369 -4.76 -20.59 -28.96
C THR A 369 -4.94 -19.21 -28.37
N LEU A 370 -4.17 -18.26 -28.87
CA LEU A 370 -4.26 -16.84 -28.52
C LEU A 370 -4.48 -16.01 -29.78
N GLU A 371 -5.59 -15.27 -29.83
CA GLU A 371 -5.88 -14.32 -30.90
C GLU A 371 -5.37 -12.91 -30.58
N ARG A 372 -5.34 -12.06 -31.60
CA ARG A 372 -4.90 -10.66 -31.48
C ARG A 372 -5.81 -9.87 -30.53
N GLY A 373 -5.18 -9.25 -29.53
CA GLY A 373 -5.86 -8.39 -28.56
C GLY A 373 -6.47 -9.16 -27.38
N GLU A 374 -6.43 -10.49 -27.39
CA GLU A 374 -6.86 -11.30 -26.25
C GLU A 374 -5.86 -11.20 -25.09
N LYS A 375 -6.38 -11.09 -23.87
CA LYS A 375 -5.60 -11.08 -22.63
C LYS A 375 -5.93 -12.32 -21.82
N VAL A 376 -4.94 -13.17 -21.59
CA VAL A 376 -5.14 -14.48 -20.97
C VAL A 376 -4.34 -14.59 -19.66
N ALA A 377 -4.97 -15.09 -18.60
CA ALA A 377 -4.31 -15.44 -17.35
C ALA A 377 -3.92 -16.93 -17.33
N PHE A 378 -2.71 -17.27 -16.92
CA PHE A 378 -2.27 -18.64 -16.63
C PHE A 378 -2.28 -18.86 -15.11
N MET A 379 -3.07 -19.83 -14.66
CA MET A 379 -3.30 -20.11 -13.24
C MET A 379 -3.06 -21.59 -12.93
N GLY A 380 -2.71 -21.92 -11.69
CA GLY A 380 -2.43 -23.29 -11.25
C GLY A 380 -1.35 -23.33 -10.18
N LYS A 381 -1.12 -24.48 -9.54
CA LYS A 381 -0.08 -24.62 -8.50
C LYS A 381 1.32 -24.34 -9.04
N ASN A 382 2.22 -24.03 -8.13
CA ASN A 382 3.62 -23.87 -8.50
C ASN A 382 4.22 -25.18 -8.98
N GLY A 383 4.93 -25.14 -10.11
CA GLY A 383 5.51 -26.34 -10.72
C GLY A 383 4.59 -27.13 -11.66
N GLU A 384 3.37 -26.65 -11.96
CA GLU A 384 2.46 -27.27 -12.94
C GLU A 384 2.74 -26.92 -14.41
N GLY A 385 3.77 -26.10 -14.66
CA GLY A 385 4.26 -25.84 -16.03
C GLY A 385 3.85 -24.51 -16.65
N LYS A 386 3.30 -23.56 -15.88
CA LYS A 386 2.93 -22.21 -16.36
C LYS A 386 4.10 -21.50 -17.05
N SER A 387 5.20 -21.27 -16.32
CA SER A 387 6.43 -20.66 -16.85
C SER A 387 7.08 -21.53 -17.93
N THR A 388 6.94 -22.86 -17.85
CA THR A 388 7.45 -23.77 -18.88
C THR A 388 6.73 -23.57 -20.20
N LEU A 389 5.40 -23.46 -20.20
CA LEU A 389 4.64 -23.17 -21.42
C LEU A 389 4.99 -21.78 -21.95
N SER A 390 5.11 -20.76 -21.08
CA SER A 390 5.57 -19.43 -21.47
C SER A 390 6.93 -19.46 -22.17
N LYS A 391 7.90 -20.22 -21.63
CA LYS A 391 9.23 -20.41 -22.24
C LYS A 391 9.20 -21.14 -23.58
N ILE A 392 8.26 -22.08 -23.73
CA ILE A 392 8.06 -22.79 -25.01
C ILE A 392 7.48 -21.84 -26.06
N ILE A 393 6.50 -21.01 -25.69
CA ILE A 393 5.87 -20.03 -26.60
C ILE A 393 6.90 -19.04 -27.16
N ILE A 394 7.81 -18.55 -26.32
CA ILE A 394 8.89 -17.64 -26.73
C ILE A 394 10.10 -18.35 -27.33
N GLN A 395 9.99 -19.67 -27.59
CA GLN A 395 11.02 -20.50 -28.22
C GLN A 395 12.36 -20.56 -27.43
N GLN A 396 12.34 -20.27 -26.13
CA GLN A 396 13.51 -20.47 -25.25
C GLN A 396 13.69 -21.92 -24.83
N GLU A 397 12.60 -22.69 -24.81
CA GLU A 397 12.62 -24.12 -24.58
C GLU A 397 11.88 -24.86 -25.69
N GLN A 398 12.40 -26.01 -26.10
CA GLN A 398 11.69 -26.87 -27.06
C GLN A 398 10.67 -27.76 -26.36
N PRO A 399 9.49 -27.96 -26.96
CA PRO A 399 8.57 -28.99 -26.52
C PRO A 399 9.16 -30.37 -26.81
N THR A 400 8.79 -31.37 -26.01
CA THR A 400 9.21 -32.75 -26.25
C THR A 400 8.30 -33.48 -27.22
N GLY A 401 7.07 -32.98 -27.41
CA GLY A 401 6.11 -33.45 -28.41
C GLY A 401 5.11 -32.35 -28.71
N GLY A 402 4.41 -32.46 -29.84
CA GLY A 402 3.56 -31.38 -30.35
C GLY A 402 4.36 -30.26 -31.02
N ASP A 403 3.67 -29.16 -31.32
CA ASP A 403 4.22 -28.02 -32.04
C ASP A 403 3.69 -26.70 -31.47
N VAL A 404 4.51 -25.64 -31.53
CA VAL A 404 4.12 -24.27 -31.13
C VAL A 404 4.43 -23.31 -32.26
N ARG A 405 3.39 -22.66 -32.77
CA ARG A 405 3.45 -21.77 -33.93
C ARG A 405 3.14 -20.35 -33.50
N LEU A 406 4.05 -19.44 -33.85
CA LEU A 406 3.83 -18.01 -33.74
C LEU A 406 3.22 -17.48 -35.03
N GLY A 407 2.23 -16.60 -34.88
CA GLY A 407 1.57 -15.92 -35.99
C GLY A 407 2.52 -15.04 -36.82
N TYR A 408 2.08 -14.68 -38.02
CA TYR A 408 2.84 -13.76 -38.87
C TYR A 408 2.99 -12.38 -38.22
N GLY A 409 4.22 -11.87 -38.19
CA GLY A 409 4.54 -10.54 -37.66
C GLY A 409 4.47 -10.42 -36.14
N VAL A 410 4.48 -11.54 -35.41
CA VAL A 410 4.51 -11.53 -33.94
C VAL A 410 5.89 -11.08 -33.45
N VAL A 411 5.90 -10.05 -32.62
CA VAL A 411 7.06 -9.49 -31.92
C VAL A 411 6.72 -9.55 -30.44
N PHE A 412 7.33 -10.48 -29.72
CA PHE A 412 7.01 -10.72 -28.33
C PHE A 412 7.94 -9.97 -27.37
N GLY A 413 7.40 -9.62 -26.21
CA GLY A 413 8.13 -9.18 -25.02
C GLY A 413 7.94 -10.20 -23.91
N TYR A 414 9.03 -10.59 -23.24
CA TYR A 414 8.98 -11.51 -22.10
C TYR A 414 9.52 -10.83 -20.84
N TYR A 415 8.73 -10.88 -19.76
CA TYR A 415 9.13 -10.52 -18.41
C TYR A 415 9.24 -11.80 -17.57
N ALA A 416 10.46 -12.26 -17.35
CA ALA A 416 10.73 -13.38 -16.45
C ALA A 416 10.83 -12.92 -15.00
N GLN A 417 10.53 -13.81 -14.05
CA GLN A 417 10.65 -13.57 -12.61
C GLN A 417 12.05 -13.10 -12.17
N GLN A 418 13.13 -13.49 -12.87
CA GLN A 418 14.53 -13.11 -12.58
C GLN A 418 15.05 -11.99 -13.50
N GLN A 419 14.20 -11.35 -14.30
CA GLN A 419 14.67 -10.40 -15.32
C GLN A 419 15.27 -9.11 -14.72
N ALA A 420 14.89 -8.78 -13.49
CA ALA A 420 15.49 -7.71 -12.69
C ALA A 420 16.99 -7.96 -12.39
N ASP A 421 17.40 -9.23 -12.24
CA ASP A 421 18.79 -9.60 -11.92
C ASP A 421 19.70 -9.58 -13.16
N LEU A 422 19.11 -9.65 -14.36
CA LEU A 422 19.82 -9.55 -15.64
C LEU A 422 20.16 -8.10 -16.03
N LEU A 423 19.71 -7.11 -15.26
CA LEU A 423 20.02 -5.70 -15.52
C LEU A 423 21.50 -5.42 -15.22
N SER A 424 22.20 -4.77 -16.16
CA SER A 424 23.60 -4.38 -15.95
C SER A 424 23.72 -3.38 -14.80
N GLY A 425 24.38 -3.79 -13.71
CA GLY A 425 24.55 -2.98 -12.51
C GLY A 425 25.38 -1.70 -12.70
N GLN A 426 26.14 -1.60 -13.80
CA GLN A 426 27.05 -0.48 -14.05
C GLN A 426 26.34 0.77 -14.59
N ASN A 427 25.25 0.60 -15.34
CA ASN A 427 24.53 1.69 -15.97
C ASN A 427 23.68 2.45 -14.95
N THR A 428 23.40 3.72 -15.23
CA THR A 428 22.36 4.46 -14.50
C THR A 428 20.96 4.01 -14.92
N VAL A 429 19.94 4.34 -14.12
CA VAL A 429 18.53 4.11 -14.45
C VAL A 429 18.20 4.72 -15.82
N LEU A 430 18.61 5.96 -16.07
CA LEU A 430 18.42 6.65 -17.33
C LEU A 430 19.07 5.91 -18.51
N GLU A 431 20.37 5.63 -18.39
CA GLU A 431 21.16 4.98 -19.44
C GLU A 431 20.58 3.61 -19.80
N SER A 432 20.16 2.84 -18.80
CA SER A 432 19.57 1.51 -18.97
C SER A 432 18.30 1.53 -19.83
N VAL A 433 17.49 2.59 -19.70
CA VAL A 433 16.26 2.79 -20.46
C VAL A 433 16.55 3.41 -21.83
N GLU A 434 17.44 4.40 -21.92
CA GLU A 434 17.83 5.05 -23.18
C GLU A 434 18.46 4.08 -24.19
N GLN A 435 19.17 3.04 -23.70
CA GLN A 435 19.72 1.97 -24.54
C GLN A 435 18.65 1.17 -25.29
N VAL A 436 17.44 1.06 -24.73
CA VAL A 436 16.34 0.26 -25.28
C VAL A 436 15.28 1.14 -25.96
N ALA A 437 15.22 2.43 -25.61
CA ALA A 437 14.26 3.37 -26.14
C ALA A 437 14.44 3.61 -27.66
N PRO A 438 13.37 3.49 -28.47
CA PRO A 438 13.38 3.96 -29.85
C PRO A 438 13.75 5.45 -29.94
N PRO A 439 14.37 5.91 -31.04
CA PRO A 439 14.79 7.31 -31.20
C PRO A 439 13.68 8.32 -30.92
N GLU A 440 12.45 8.02 -31.34
CA GLU A 440 11.25 8.85 -31.16
C GLU A 440 10.83 9.02 -29.70
N MET A 441 11.17 8.05 -28.84
CA MET A 441 10.77 8.01 -27.44
C MET A 441 11.84 8.54 -26.48
N ARG A 442 13.07 8.81 -26.95
CA ARG A 442 14.16 9.31 -26.11
C ARG A 442 13.81 10.58 -25.34
N SER A 443 13.08 11.50 -25.97
CA SER A 443 12.61 12.74 -25.33
C SER A 443 11.60 12.50 -24.20
N ARG A 444 10.93 11.34 -24.18
CA ARG A 444 9.90 10.94 -23.21
C ARG A 444 10.42 9.95 -22.16
N VAL A 445 11.68 9.52 -22.22
CA VAL A 445 12.25 8.53 -21.28
C VAL A 445 12.16 9.03 -19.84
N ARG A 446 12.44 10.31 -19.58
CA ARG A 446 12.32 10.89 -18.23
C ARG A 446 10.87 10.92 -17.73
N THR A 447 9.92 11.18 -18.62
CA THR A 447 8.49 11.12 -18.33
C THR A 447 8.06 9.70 -17.99
N LEU A 448 8.53 8.70 -18.75
CA LEU A 448 8.30 7.28 -18.46
C LEU A 448 8.89 6.88 -17.10
N LEU A 449 10.15 7.23 -16.85
CA LEU A 449 10.81 6.93 -15.59
C LEU A 449 10.08 7.56 -14.41
N GLY A 450 9.59 8.80 -14.56
CA GLY A 450 8.73 9.43 -13.56
C GLY A 450 7.42 8.67 -13.32
N ALA A 451 6.79 8.12 -14.36
CA ALA A 451 5.60 7.26 -14.20
C ALA A 451 5.91 5.96 -13.43
N PHE A 452 7.13 5.44 -13.54
CA PHE A 452 7.64 4.31 -12.76
C PHE A 452 8.25 4.71 -11.41
N LEU A 453 7.96 5.93 -10.93
CA LEU A 453 8.41 6.48 -9.66
C LEU A 453 9.93 6.64 -9.54
N PHE A 454 10.63 6.83 -10.67
CA PHE A 454 12.01 7.29 -10.72
C PHE A 454 12.03 8.79 -11.04
N SER A 455 12.19 9.62 -10.00
CA SER A 455 12.12 11.08 -10.11
C SER A 455 13.41 11.74 -9.61
N GLY A 456 13.70 12.95 -10.10
CA GLY A 456 14.87 13.73 -9.66
C GLY A 456 16.19 12.96 -9.81
N ASP A 457 16.92 12.82 -8.71
CA ASP A 457 18.24 12.17 -8.67
C ASP A 457 18.16 10.64 -8.80
N ASP A 458 16.99 10.03 -8.62
CA ASP A 458 16.82 8.56 -8.75
C ASP A 458 17.20 8.06 -10.14
N VAL A 459 16.95 8.90 -11.14
CA VAL A 459 17.23 8.63 -12.55
C VAL A 459 18.75 8.49 -12.82
N ASN A 460 19.58 9.07 -11.96
CA ASN A 460 21.05 9.02 -12.05
C ASN A 460 21.66 7.91 -11.17
N LYS A 461 20.85 7.19 -10.38
CA LYS A 461 21.34 6.07 -9.56
C LYS A 461 21.83 4.93 -10.44
N LYS A 462 22.86 4.23 -10.00
CA LYS A 462 23.30 2.98 -10.63
C LYS A 462 22.33 1.85 -10.33
N VAL A 463 22.08 1.00 -11.31
CA VAL A 463 21.20 -0.17 -11.17
C VAL A 463 21.66 -1.10 -10.04
N SER A 464 22.96 -1.18 -9.76
CA SER A 464 23.50 -1.99 -8.66
C SER A 464 23.02 -1.57 -7.27
N VAL A 465 22.61 -0.31 -7.09
CA VAL A 465 22.20 0.27 -5.80
C VAL A 465 20.67 0.20 -5.60
N LEU A 466 19.93 -0.10 -6.67
CA LEU A 466 18.48 -0.22 -6.61
C LEU A 466 18.05 -1.41 -5.77
N SER A 467 16.95 -1.22 -5.02
CA SER A 467 16.22 -2.29 -4.36
C SER A 467 15.63 -3.27 -5.37
N GLY A 468 15.25 -4.48 -4.93
CA GLY A 468 14.60 -5.48 -5.79
C GLY A 468 13.35 -4.93 -6.50
N GLY A 469 12.46 -4.25 -5.77
CA GLY A 469 11.26 -3.64 -6.33
C GLY A 469 11.57 -2.53 -7.34
N GLU A 470 12.58 -1.69 -7.09
CA GLU A 470 13.04 -0.71 -8.08
C GLU A 470 13.61 -1.39 -9.34
N LYS A 471 14.41 -2.45 -9.20
CA LYS A 471 14.92 -3.20 -10.36
C LYS A 471 13.78 -3.82 -11.17
N SER A 472 12.75 -4.36 -10.52
CA SER A 472 11.55 -4.88 -11.19
C SER A 472 10.83 -3.78 -11.98
N ARG A 473 10.59 -2.61 -11.38
CA ARG A 473 10.00 -1.45 -12.07
C ARG A 473 10.83 -1.00 -13.27
N LEU A 474 12.16 -0.98 -13.13
CA LEU A 474 13.06 -0.62 -14.22
C LEU A 474 13.04 -1.65 -15.36
N ALA A 475 13.08 -2.95 -15.03
CA ALA A 475 12.99 -4.02 -16.01
C ALA A 475 11.67 -3.94 -16.80
N LEU A 476 10.58 -3.66 -16.09
CA LEU A 476 9.27 -3.45 -16.69
C LEU A 476 9.28 -2.21 -17.61
N ALA A 477 9.74 -1.04 -17.13
CA ALA A 477 9.85 0.16 -17.95
C ALA A 477 10.65 -0.06 -19.25
N ARG A 478 11.74 -0.86 -19.19
CA ARG A 478 12.53 -1.25 -20.37
C ARG A 478 11.77 -2.15 -21.34
N LEU A 479 11.01 -3.11 -20.83
CA LEU A 479 10.20 -4.01 -21.65
C LEU A 479 9.12 -3.22 -22.41
N LEU A 480 8.50 -2.27 -21.71
CA LEU A 480 7.38 -1.48 -22.21
C LEU A 480 7.75 -0.44 -23.27
N LEU A 481 9.04 -0.15 -23.44
CA LEU A 481 9.54 0.72 -24.52
C LEU A 481 9.74 -0.01 -25.84
N ARG A 482 9.78 -1.34 -25.83
CA ARG A 482 9.89 -2.12 -27.06
C ARG A 482 8.50 -2.26 -27.69
N PRO A 483 8.31 -1.84 -28.95
CA PRO A 483 7.04 -2.08 -29.64
C PRO A 483 6.86 -3.59 -29.84
N THR A 484 6.02 -4.19 -28.99
CA THR A 484 5.69 -5.62 -28.97
C THR A 484 4.19 -5.78 -29.16
N ASN A 485 3.76 -6.86 -29.78
CA ASN A 485 2.35 -7.19 -30.00
C ASN A 485 1.89 -8.48 -29.31
N LEU A 486 2.82 -9.14 -28.62
CA LEU A 486 2.56 -10.21 -27.67
C LEU A 486 3.38 -9.94 -26.39
N LEU A 487 2.73 -9.79 -25.25
CA LEU A 487 3.40 -9.69 -23.95
C LEU A 487 3.22 -10.97 -23.15
N LEU A 488 4.31 -11.56 -22.67
CA LEU A 488 4.31 -12.64 -21.70
C LEU A 488 4.90 -12.12 -20.38
N LEU A 489 4.07 -12.09 -19.34
CA LEU A 489 4.44 -11.57 -18.03
C LEU A 489 4.39 -12.70 -16.99
N ASP A 490 5.54 -13.11 -16.46
CA ASP A 490 5.64 -14.16 -15.45
C ASP A 490 5.82 -13.52 -14.05
N GLU A 491 4.75 -13.53 -13.25
CA GLU A 491 4.62 -12.89 -11.94
C GLU A 491 5.07 -11.42 -11.91
N PRO A 492 4.45 -10.54 -12.72
CA PRO A 492 4.90 -9.15 -12.89
C PRO A 492 4.68 -8.27 -11.66
N THR A 493 3.80 -8.68 -10.74
CA THR A 493 3.46 -7.93 -9.52
C THR A 493 4.37 -8.23 -8.33
N ASN A 494 5.24 -9.24 -8.44
CA ASN A 494 6.17 -9.59 -7.37
C ASN A 494 7.07 -8.40 -7.00
N HIS A 495 7.17 -8.12 -5.70
CA HIS A 495 7.98 -7.04 -5.14
C HIS A 495 7.55 -5.61 -5.56
N LEU A 496 6.37 -5.43 -6.16
CA LEU A 496 5.78 -4.13 -6.43
C LEU A 496 4.88 -3.71 -5.26
N ASP A 497 4.93 -2.43 -4.89
CA ASP A 497 3.95 -1.87 -3.94
C ASP A 497 2.58 -1.65 -4.60
N MET A 498 1.55 -1.48 -3.78
CA MET A 498 0.15 -1.29 -4.22
C MET A 498 0.01 -0.24 -5.32
N LEU A 499 0.72 0.89 -5.16
CA LEU A 499 0.68 1.98 -6.13
C LEU A 499 1.31 1.57 -7.47
N SER A 500 2.49 0.92 -7.44
CA SER A 500 3.15 0.46 -8.67
C SER A 500 2.34 -0.63 -9.37
N LYS A 501 1.66 -1.50 -8.61
CA LYS A 501 0.74 -2.51 -9.16
C LYS A 501 -0.43 -1.85 -9.90
N GLU A 502 -1.05 -0.83 -9.32
CA GLU A 502 -2.16 -0.10 -9.96
C GLU A 502 -1.72 0.60 -11.25
N VAL A 503 -0.57 1.29 -11.23
CA VAL A 503 -0.01 1.95 -12.43
C VAL A 503 0.26 0.92 -13.53
N LEU A 504 0.83 -0.25 -13.18
CA LEU A 504 1.05 -1.33 -14.12
C LEU A 504 -0.26 -1.89 -14.67
N LYS A 505 -1.24 -2.18 -13.80
CA LYS A 505 -2.56 -2.69 -14.17
C LYS A 505 -3.22 -1.77 -15.18
N GLN A 506 -3.30 -0.47 -14.89
CA GLN A 506 -3.86 0.53 -15.79
C GLN A 506 -3.13 0.61 -17.13
N ALA A 507 -1.79 0.53 -17.12
CA ALA A 507 -1.05 0.49 -18.36
C ALA A 507 -1.45 -0.75 -19.18
N LEU A 508 -1.47 -1.94 -18.58
CA LEU A 508 -1.81 -3.20 -19.27
C LEU A 508 -3.28 -3.26 -19.74
N ILE A 509 -4.20 -2.59 -19.06
CA ILE A 509 -5.57 -2.39 -19.56
C ILE A 509 -5.55 -1.59 -20.88
N ASP A 510 -4.77 -0.52 -20.95
CA ASP A 510 -4.59 0.31 -22.15
C ASP A 510 -3.71 -0.36 -23.25
N TYR A 511 -3.17 -1.56 -23.03
CA TYR A 511 -2.37 -2.28 -24.02
C TYR A 511 -3.24 -2.92 -25.11
N ASP A 512 -2.98 -2.55 -26.37
CA ASP A 512 -3.74 -3.00 -27.55
C ASP A 512 -3.28 -4.36 -28.12
N GLY A 513 -2.19 -4.94 -27.61
CA GLY A 513 -1.64 -6.21 -28.10
C GLY A 513 -2.23 -7.44 -27.37
N ALA A 514 -1.82 -8.63 -27.80
CA ALA A 514 -2.17 -9.86 -27.10
C ALA A 514 -1.29 -10.05 -25.85
N MET A 515 -1.82 -10.63 -24.79
CA MET A 515 -1.09 -10.77 -23.52
C MET A 515 -1.34 -12.12 -22.86
N ILE A 516 -0.29 -12.68 -22.26
CA ILE A 516 -0.34 -13.82 -21.35
C ILE A 516 0.26 -13.37 -20.02
N VAL A 517 -0.52 -13.45 -18.94
CA VAL A 517 -0.08 -13.10 -17.58
C VAL A 517 -0.10 -14.35 -16.73
N VAL A 518 1.03 -14.70 -16.13
CA VAL A 518 1.10 -15.66 -15.02
C VAL A 518 1.08 -14.82 -13.75
N SER A 519 0.04 -14.96 -12.94
CA SER A 519 0.01 -14.31 -11.63
C SER A 519 -0.87 -15.07 -10.65
N HIS A 520 -0.51 -14.95 -9.37
CA HIS A 520 -1.32 -15.38 -8.24
C HIS A 520 -2.11 -14.24 -7.57
N ASP A 521 -1.93 -13.01 -8.02
CA ASP A 521 -2.56 -11.81 -7.47
C ASP A 521 -3.97 -11.62 -8.05
N ARG A 522 -4.98 -11.78 -7.18
CA ARG A 522 -6.40 -11.75 -7.58
C ARG A 522 -6.82 -10.36 -8.02
N ASP A 523 -6.50 -9.34 -7.21
CA ASP A 523 -6.83 -7.95 -7.47
C ASP A 523 -6.16 -7.44 -8.75
N PHE A 524 -4.97 -7.95 -9.08
CA PHE A 524 -4.27 -7.57 -10.30
C PHE A 524 -4.91 -8.17 -11.56
N LEU A 525 -5.33 -9.43 -11.51
CA LEU A 525 -5.96 -10.12 -12.65
C LEU A 525 -7.39 -9.64 -12.90
N ASP A 526 -8.10 -9.22 -11.85
CA ASP A 526 -9.46 -8.73 -11.95
C ASP A 526 -9.59 -7.56 -12.95
N GLY A 527 -10.52 -7.66 -13.91
CA GLY A 527 -10.70 -6.68 -14.99
C GLY A 527 -9.52 -6.54 -15.98
N LEU A 528 -8.45 -7.35 -15.87
CA LEU A 528 -7.29 -7.31 -16.76
C LEU A 528 -7.35 -8.35 -17.88
N THR A 529 -7.95 -9.52 -17.62
CA THR A 529 -7.94 -10.67 -18.53
C THR A 529 -9.33 -11.11 -18.95
N ASP A 530 -9.47 -11.54 -20.20
CA ASP A 530 -10.74 -11.99 -20.81
C ASP A 530 -10.96 -13.51 -20.66
N LYS A 531 -9.87 -14.25 -20.43
CA LYS A 531 -9.84 -15.71 -20.37
C LYS A 531 -8.82 -16.18 -19.35
N VAL A 532 -9.16 -17.26 -18.65
CA VAL A 532 -8.26 -17.93 -17.70
C VAL A 532 -7.94 -19.35 -18.20
N VAL A 533 -6.66 -19.72 -18.19
CA VAL A 533 -6.19 -21.09 -18.45
C VAL A 533 -5.69 -21.68 -17.14
N ILE A 534 -6.41 -22.68 -16.65
CA ILE A 534 -6.09 -23.39 -15.40
C ILE A 534 -5.24 -24.62 -15.75
N PHE A 535 -4.02 -24.65 -15.21
CA PHE A 535 -3.13 -25.80 -15.22
C PHE A 535 -3.50 -26.70 -14.05
N LYS A 536 -3.59 -28.00 -14.29
CA LYS A 536 -3.74 -29.00 -13.23
C LYS A 536 -3.24 -30.36 -13.70
N ASN A 537 -2.35 -31.00 -12.93
CA ASN A 537 -1.82 -32.34 -13.24
C ASN A 537 -1.25 -32.50 -14.66
N GLY A 538 -0.70 -31.41 -15.21
CA GLY A 538 -0.11 -31.36 -16.56
C GLY A 538 -1.11 -31.23 -17.71
N VAL A 539 -2.38 -30.99 -17.42
CA VAL A 539 -3.44 -30.69 -18.40
C VAL A 539 -3.90 -29.24 -18.19
N THR A 540 -4.38 -28.59 -19.24
CA THR A 540 -4.96 -27.25 -19.18
C THR A 540 -6.46 -27.28 -19.41
N ARG A 541 -7.19 -26.39 -18.73
CA ARG A 541 -8.60 -26.12 -18.96
C ARG A 541 -8.78 -24.62 -19.21
N GLU A 542 -9.38 -24.27 -20.34
CA GLU A 542 -9.77 -22.89 -20.62
C GLU A 542 -11.11 -22.59 -19.96
N VAL A 543 -11.20 -21.44 -19.30
CA VAL A 543 -12.43 -20.86 -18.76
C VAL A 543 -12.57 -19.46 -19.33
N ILE A 544 -13.73 -19.17 -19.92
CA ILE A 544 -14.08 -17.84 -20.45
C ILE A 544 -14.65 -17.04 -19.28
N GLY A 545 -14.18 -15.80 -19.12
CA GLY A 545 -14.51 -14.96 -17.98
C GLY A 545 -13.25 -14.51 -17.25
N ASP A 546 -13.44 -13.60 -16.30
CA ASP A 546 -12.36 -13.12 -15.43
C ASP A 546 -12.07 -14.13 -14.30
N TYR A 547 -11.24 -13.72 -13.34
CA TYR A 547 -10.91 -14.55 -12.19
C TYR A 547 -12.14 -14.98 -11.37
N GLU A 548 -13.12 -14.09 -11.15
CA GLU A 548 -14.30 -14.41 -10.32
C GLU A 548 -15.17 -15.47 -10.98
N ASP A 549 -15.34 -15.40 -12.31
CA ASP A 549 -16.05 -16.40 -13.10
C ASP A 549 -15.39 -17.77 -13.05
N ALA A 550 -14.05 -17.81 -13.17
CA ALA A 550 -13.26 -19.03 -13.06
C ALA A 550 -13.33 -19.62 -11.65
N TYR A 551 -13.31 -18.77 -10.62
CA TYR A 551 -13.38 -19.14 -9.21
C TYR A 551 -14.74 -19.76 -8.82
N GLY A 552 -15.85 -19.15 -9.26
CA GLY A 552 -17.20 -19.67 -9.03
C GLY A 552 -17.41 -21.07 -9.61
N SER A 553 -16.82 -21.36 -10.76
CA SER A 553 -16.95 -22.66 -11.44
C SER A 553 -16.16 -23.81 -10.81
N VAL A 554 -15.13 -23.52 -10.01
CA VAL A 554 -14.26 -24.53 -9.35
C VAL A 554 -14.76 -24.89 -7.95
N ILE A 555 -15.54 -24.00 -7.29
CA ILE A 555 -15.96 -24.17 -5.90
C ILE A 555 -17.46 -24.52 -5.75
N HIS A 556 -18.32 -24.27 -6.74
CA HIS A 556 -19.76 -24.55 -6.60
C HIS A 556 -20.23 -25.87 -7.23
N VAL A 557 -20.49 -26.87 -6.36
CA VAL A 557 -21.67 -27.73 -6.50
C VAL A 557 -22.90 -26.84 -6.25
N PRO A 558 -23.83 -26.66 -7.19
CA PRO A 558 -24.92 -25.72 -7.01
C PRO A 558 -25.94 -26.26 -6.00
N GLN A 559 -25.93 -25.71 -4.78
CA GLN A 559 -27.16 -25.62 -4.00
C GLN A 559 -28.00 -24.49 -4.60
N GLN A 560 -29.16 -24.87 -5.14
CA GLN A 560 -30.14 -23.96 -5.73
C GLN A 560 -30.59 -22.92 -4.71
N PRO A 561 -30.53 -21.61 -5.03
CA PRO A 561 -31.38 -20.63 -4.36
C PRO A 561 -32.82 -20.76 -4.89
N PRO A 562 -33.85 -20.64 -4.04
CA PRO A 562 -35.23 -20.67 -4.48
C PRO A 562 -35.56 -19.43 -5.31
N SER A 563 -36.19 -19.72 -6.45
CA SER A 563 -36.82 -18.81 -7.39
C SER A 563 -37.75 -17.78 -6.74
N GLY A 564 -37.48 -16.50 -6.97
CA GLY A 564 -38.43 -15.41 -6.79
C GLY A 564 -38.47 -14.56 -8.07
N GLN A 565 -39.64 -14.48 -8.70
CA GLN A 565 -39.89 -13.75 -9.94
C GLN A 565 -39.75 -12.22 -9.76
N PRO A 566 -39.38 -11.49 -10.82
CA PRO A 566 -39.40 -10.03 -10.85
C PRO A 566 -40.76 -9.50 -11.34
N ASP A 567 -41.35 -8.56 -10.60
CA ASP A 567 -42.49 -7.76 -11.06
C ASP A 567 -42.28 -6.27 -10.72
N SER A 568 -41.80 -5.54 -11.73
CA SER A 568 -42.24 -4.21 -12.25
C SER A 568 -42.41 -2.99 -11.29
N PRO A 569 -42.69 -1.75 -11.78
CA PRO A 569 -41.71 -0.66 -11.81
C PRO A 569 -42.12 0.57 -10.98
N ALA A 570 -41.18 1.21 -10.27
CA ALA A 570 -41.46 2.45 -9.53
C ALA A 570 -40.37 3.51 -9.72
N GLY A 571 -40.31 4.05 -10.93
CA GLY A 571 -39.68 5.34 -11.21
C GLY A 571 -40.75 6.37 -11.54
N GLN A 572 -41.29 7.09 -10.56
CA GLN A 572 -42.04 8.33 -10.74
C GLN A 572 -42.45 9.00 -9.40
N SER A 573 -41.49 9.38 -8.57
CA SER A 573 -41.76 10.25 -7.41
C SER A 573 -40.56 11.07 -6.91
N ALA A 574 -39.54 11.28 -7.77
CA ALA A 574 -38.34 12.06 -7.42
C ALA A 574 -38.10 13.30 -8.32
N LYS A 575 -39.08 13.69 -9.15
CA LYS A 575 -38.96 14.83 -10.10
C LYS A 575 -39.82 16.07 -9.78
N GLN A 576 -40.66 16.03 -8.74
CA GLN A 576 -41.45 17.21 -8.34
C GLN A 576 -40.84 18.02 -7.18
N ASN A 577 -39.90 17.46 -6.41
CA ASN A 577 -39.27 18.18 -5.30
C ASN A 577 -37.97 18.93 -5.67
N ARG A 578 -37.53 18.85 -6.93
CA ARG A 578 -36.32 19.55 -7.44
C ARG A 578 -36.62 20.91 -8.08
N GLN A 579 -37.88 21.23 -8.39
CA GLN A 579 -38.23 22.48 -9.07
C GLN A 579 -38.56 23.65 -8.11
N GLN A 580 -38.81 23.39 -6.82
CA GLN A 580 -38.98 24.46 -5.83
C GLN A 580 -37.65 24.87 -5.16
N SER A 581 -36.67 23.97 -5.04
CA SER A 581 -35.35 24.29 -4.47
C SER A 581 -34.48 25.16 -5.41
N ASP A 582 -34.64 25.00 -6.73
CA ASP A 582 -33.85 25.71 -7.75
C ASP A 582 -34.32 27.16 -7.99
N ALA A 583 -35.55 27.50 -7.61
CA ALA A 583 -36.09 28.86 -7.72
C ALA A 583 -35.59 29.76 -6.57
N HIS A 584 -35.58 29.24 -5.35
CA HIS A 584 -35.12 29.97 -4.15
C HIS A 584 -33.61 30.24 -4.18
N THR A 585 -32.81 29.26 -4.63
CA THR A 585 -31.35 29.42 -4.78
C THR A 585 -30.97 30.42 -5.87
N ARG A 586 -31.76 30.54 -6.96
CA ARG A 586 -31.53 31.53 -8.02
C ARG A 586 -31.83 32.97 -7.62
N GLU A 587 -32.84 33.21 -6.78
CA GLU A 587 -33.13 34.55 -6.26
C GLU A 587 -32.09 34.99 -5.23
N GLU A 588 -31.67 34.11 -4.33
CA GLU A 588 -30.60 34.38 -3.36
C GLU A 588 -29.25 34.62 -4.04
N GLN A 589 -28.91 33.88 -5.10
CA GLN A 589 -27.69 34.13 -5.89
C GLN A 589 -27.74 35.45 -6.66
N LYS A 590 -28.91 35.87 -7.16
CA LYS A 590 -29.08 37.17 -7.80
C LYS A 590 -28.99 38.32 -6.81
N ALA A 591 -29.53 38.16 -5.60
CA ALA A 591 -29.41 39.14 -4.52
C ALA A 591 -27.95 39.32 -4.08
N ARG A 592 -27.24 38.21 -3.80
CA ARG A 592 -25.81 38.23 -3.45
C ARG A 592 -24.94 38.86 -4.54
N ASN A 593 -25.20 38.56 -5.82
CA ASN A 593 -24.45 39.16 -6.92
C ASN A 593 -24.69 40.68 -7.09
N ARG A 594 -25.88 41.19 -6.75
CA ARG A 594 -26.16 42.64 -6.78
C ARG A 594 -25.45 43.37 -5.65
N GLU A 595 -25.49 42.80 -4.46
CA GLU A 595 -24.83 43.35 -3.27
C GLU A 595 -23.30 43.33 -3.42
N ARG A 596 -22.74 42.25 -3.97
CA ARG A 596 -21.34 42.15 -4.36
C ARG A 596 -20.92 43.26 -5.32
N LYS A 597 -21.68 43.48 -6.41
CA LYS A 597 -21.39 44.57 -7.37
C LYS A 597 -21.45 45.96 -6.71
N ARG A 598 -22.34 46.15 -5.74
CA ARG A 598 -22.47 47.42 -5.00
C ARG A 598 -21.22 47.65 -4.12
N LEU A 599 -20.74 46.62 -3.43
CA LEU A 599 -19.53 46.69 -2.62
C LEU A 599 -18.28 46.90 -3.50
N GLU A 600 -18.17 46.23 -4.65
CA GLU A 600 -17.08 46.45 -5.63
C GLU A 600 -17.08 47.89 -6.18
N GLN A 601 -18.25 48.47 -6.46
CA GLN A 601 -18.37 49.87 -6.85
C GLN A 601 -17.96 50.82 -5.73
N ARG A 602 -18.39 50.55 -4.49
CA ARG A 602 -18.04 51.37 -3.33
C ARG A 602 -16.53 51.35 -3.06
N ILE A 603 -15.88 50.19 -3.20
CA ILE A 603 -14.43 50.06 -3.08
C ILE A 603 -13.72 50.92 -4.14
N ASN A 604 -14.14 50.84 -5.41
CA ASN A 604 -13.57 51.67 -6.47
C ASN A 604 -13.75 53.19 -6.21
N ASP A 605 -14.89 53.59 -5.67
CA ASP A 605 -15.15 54.99 -5.32
C ASP A 605 -14.28 55.47 -4.15
N ILE A 606 -14.10 54.61 -3.13
CA ILE A 606 -13.20 54.91 -2.01
C ILE A 606 -11.76 55.00 -2.50
N GLU A 607 -11.30 54.11 -3.38
CA GLU A 607 -9.95 54.17 -3.96
C GLU A 607 -9.72 55.47 -4.73
N ARG A 608 -10.70 55.93 -5.51
CA ARG A 608 -10.63 57.25 -6.17
C ARG A 608 -10.52 58.38 -5.16
N GLN A 609 -11.32 58.38 -4.10
CA GLN A 609 -11.27 59.42 -3.07
C GLN A 609 -9.94 59.42 -2.32
N VAL A 610 -9.40 58.23 -2.01
CA VAL A 610 -8.06 58.07 -1.44
C VAL A 610 -7.02 58.73 -2.34
N THR A 611 -7.02 58.48 -3.65
CA THR A 611 -6.04 59.11 -4.56
C THR A 611 -6.15 60.65 -4.60
N VAL A 612 -7.36 61.20 -4.49
CA VAL A 612 -7.58 62.66 -4.44
C VAL A 612 -7.05 63.26 -3.14
N GLN A 613 -7.32 62.62 -2.00
CA GLN A 613 -6.82 63.08 -0.70
C GLN A 613 -5.30 62.95 -0.60
N GLU A 614 -4.71 61.87 -1.12
CA GLU A 614 -3.26 61.70 -1.20
C GLU A 614 -2.60 62.81 -2.02
N LYS A 615 -3.19 63.18 -3.16
CA LYS A 615 -2.71 64.31 -3.97
C LYS A 615 -2.81 65.64 -3.22
N THR A 616 -3.92 65.86 -2.52
CA THR A 616 -4.14 67.08 -1.72
C THR A 616 -3.14 67.20 -0.57
N ILE A 617 -2.84 66.09 0.10
CA ILE A 617 -1.83 66.01 1.17
C ILE A 617 -0.45 66.35 0.60
N ALA A 618 -0.07 65.77 -0.54
CA ALA A 618 1.21 66.05 -1.19
C ALA A 618 1.34 67.53 -1.61
N GLU A 619 0.29 68.11 -2.19
CA GLU A 619 0.25 69.55 -2.50
C GLU A 619 0.43 70.40 -1.22
N CYS A 620 -0.31 70.11 -0.16
CA CYS A 620 -0.16 70.82 1.11
C CYS A 620 1.24 70.66 1.73
N GLU A 621 1.86 69.48 1.65
CA GLU A 621 3.24 69.26 2.14
C GLU A 621 4.26 70.08 1.36
N THR A 622 4.15 70.12 0.03
CA THR A 622 5.03 70.98 -0.79
C THR A 622 4.86 72.46 -0.45
N THR A 623 3.64 72.89 -0.11
CA THR A 623 3.37 74.27 0.26
C THR A 623 3.87 74.60 1.67
N LEU A 624 3.72 73.67 2.63
CA LEU A 624 4.20 73.81 4.02
C LEU A 624 5.73 73.74 4.15
N ALA A 625 6.41 73.18 3.14
CA ALA A 625 7.86 73.14 3.03
C ALA A 625 8.49 74.45 2.52
N ASP A 626 7.68 75.39 2.00
CA ASP A 626 8.16 76.69 1.51
C ASP A 626 8.36 77.69 2.68
N PRO A 627 9.60 78.19 2.91
CA PRO A 627 9.89 79.17 3.96
C PRO A 627 9.12 80.49 3.80
N GLU A 628 8.66 80.85 2.59
CA GLU A 628 7.89 82.07 2.35
C GLU A 628 6.48 82.04 2.95
N LEU A 629 5.90 80.84 3.10
CA LEU A 629 4.55 80.65 3.65
C LEU A 629 4.43 81.16 5.10
N TYR A 630 5.51 81.07 5.88
CA TYR A 630 5.53 81.46 7.30
C TYR A 630 5.58 82.98 7.51
N LYS A 631 5.68 83.77 6.44
CA LYS A 631 5.55 85.24 6.48
C LYS A 631 4.09 85.70 6.49
N ASP A 632 3.14 84.83 6.10
CA ASP A 632 1.69 85.08 6.14
C ASP A 632 0.98 84.11 7.10
N PRO A 633 0.71 84.55 8.34
CA PRO A 633 0.07 83.71 9.36
C PRO A 633 -1.31 83.16 8.95
N VAL A 634 -2.04 83.88 8.08
CA VAL A 634 -3.38 83.49 7.64
C VAL A 634 -3.30 82.36 6.62
N LEU A 635 -2.38 82.48 5.65
CA LEU A 635 -2.16 81.47 4.62
C LEU A 635 -1.55 80.19 5.20
N GLN A 636 -0.65 80.32 6.18
CA GLN A 636 -0.10 79.19 6.93
C GLN A 636 -1.21 78.41 7.65
N HIS A 637 -2.05 79.09 8.45
CA HIS A 637 -3.11 78.41 9.21
C HIS A 637 -4.09 77.67 8.30
N LYS A 638 -4.47 78.28 7.17
CA LYS A 638 -5.37 77.69 6.17
C LYS A 638 -4.78 76.44 5.51
N THR A 639 -3.47 76.43 5.26
CA THR A 639 -2.77 75.30 4.61
C THR A 639 -2.60 74.14 5.59
N THR A 640 -2.25 74.42 6.86
CA THR A 640 -2.18 73.40 7.93
C THR A 640 -3.55 72.77 8.20
N GLN A 641 -4.62 73.58 8.26
CA GLN A 641 -5.97 73.08 8.46
C GLN A 641 -6.44 72.19 7.29
N ARG A 642 -6.09 72.56 6.05
CA ARG A 642 -6.37 71.75 4.86
C ARG A 642 -5.59 70.43 4.86
N TYR A 643 -4.36 70.43 5.36
CA TYR A 643 -3.55 69.21 5.52
C TYR A 643 -4.13 68.26 6.57
N GLU A 644 -4.48 68.76 7.76
CA GLU A 644 -5.04 67.95 8.84
C GLU A 644 -6.40 67.35 8.46
N THR A 645 -7.26 68.14 7.82
CA THR A 645 -8.56 67.66 7.32
C THR A 645 -8.41 66.59 6.26
N ALA A 646 -7.50 66.75 5.30
CA ALA A 646 -7.21 65.74 4.29
C ALA A 646 -6.65 64.44 4.91
N ARG A 647 -5.79 64.53 5.94
CA ARG A 647 -5.30 63.34 6.68
C ARG A 647 -6.40 62.62 7.45
N MET A 648 -7.30 63.36 8.12
CA MET A 648 -8.43 62.75 8.83
C MET A 648 -9.38 62.04 7.86
N LEU A 649 -9.68 62.67 6.73
CA LEU A 649 -10.49 62.08 5.65
C LEU A 649 -9.82 60.84 5.03
N LEU A 650 -8.50 60.87 4.83
CA LEU A 650 -7.78 59.70 4.34
C LEU A 650 -7.86 58.53 5.34
N ALA A 651 -7.71 58.81 6.64
CA ALA A 651 -7.80 57.78 7.67
C ALA A 651 -9.20 57.14 7.74
N SER A 652 -10.26 57.94 7.64
CA SER A 652 -11.63 57.42 7.63
C SER A 652 -11.95 56.62 6.36
N LEU A 653 -11.50 57.10 5.19
CA LEU A 653 -11.67 56.38 3.92
C LEU A 653 -10.93 55.05 3.92
N LEU A 654 -9.75 54.97 4.52
CA LEU A 654 -9.02 53.70 4.66
C LEU A 654 -9.72 52.72 5.61
N GLN A 655 -10.34 53.23 6.69
CA GLN A 655 -11.13 52.41 7.61
C GLN A 655 -12.41 51.90 6.94
N GLU A 656 -13.08 52.74 6.15
CA GLU A 656 -14.26 52.35 5.38
C GLU A 656 -13.91 51.36 4.26
N TRP A 657 -12.78 51.55 3.58
CA TRP A 657 -12.27 50.60 2.59
C TRP A 657 -12.04 49.23 3.24
N GLU A 658 -11.41 49.20 4.41
CA GLU A 658 -11.13 47.97 5.15
C GLU A 658 -12.43 47.25 5.54
N SER A 659 -13.40 47.93 6.16
CA SER A 659 -14.67 47.30 6.52
C SER A 659 -15.47 46.83 5.30
N THR A 660 -15.50 47.61 4.22
CA THR A 660 -16.23 47.25 2.98
C THR A 660 -15.58 46.06 2.28
N THR A 661 -14.25 45.95 2.35
CA THR A 661 -13.50 44.81 1.78
C THR A 661 -13.73 43.54 2.58
N THR A 662 -13.71 43.62 3.93
CA THR A 662 -14.02 42.48 4.80
C THR A 662 -15.43 41.94 4.56
N ILE A 663 -16.43 42.83 4.43
CA ILE A 663 -17.82 42.42 4.13
C ILE A 663 -17.92 41.76 2.75
N LEU A 664 -17.22 42.29 1.74
CA LEU A 664 -17.19 41.69 0.40
C LEU A 664 -16.57 40.27 0.42
N GLU A 665 -15.61 40.04 1.31
CA GLU A 665 -14.90 38.77 1.46
C GLU A 665 -15.72 37.73 2.25
N GLU A 666 -16.42 38.13 3.31
CA GLU A 666 -17.38 37.27 4.03
C GLU A 666 -18.50 36.76 3.11
N MET A 667 -18.85 37.51 2.06
CA MET A 667 -19.81 37.09 1.04
C MET A 667 -19.24 36.13 -0.03
N GLN A 668 -17.91 35.96 -0.08
CA GLN A 668 -17.22 35.09 -1.05
C GLN A 668 -16.76 33.74 -0.46
N LEU A 669 -16.63 33.66 0.87
CA LEU A 669 -16.46 32.42 1.64
C LEU A 669 -17.75 31.59 1.61
#